data_AF-A0A381W386-F1
#
_entry.id   AF-A0A381W386-F1
#
_cell.length_a   1.000
_cell.length_b   1.000
_cell.length_c   1.000
_cell.angle_alpha   90.00
_cell.angle_beta   90.00
_cell.angle_gamma   90.00
#
_symmetry.space_group_name_H-M   'P 1'
#
loop_
_entity.id
_entity.type
_entity.pdbx_description
1 polymer ?
#
loop_
_entity_poly.entity_id
_entity_poly.type
_entity_poly.pdbx_seq_one_letter_code
_entity_poly.pdbx_strand_id
1 'polypeptide(L)'
;MNWRFTVIPHVTRALLICAMTVLVACSDDRTNVDASESSEIDAQRHDNQAGDAASNVHNPETAGQVDRSGDVVKAVQRANKIKLPMPADLIVGDPEKNARRNAYFGDLHVHTTYSNDAFAFGTLATPYDAYRYAKGQPIKHPGGFDVQLRQPLDFYAVTDHAMFLGGAKAAADTTTEFSKLPGLEFLNNLNTPETMTMESFPLRGGVLVRFVTTTLFGLDDDNIDSKLVNDVIRSAWVDIIKAAEQYNEPGEFTTFVGYEYTSSPSDNGNLHRNVIFRGADKLPAMPFSRFHSPDPEGLWDWMDELRTQGIETLAIPHNSNGSNGHMFKLADWDGNPMDDVYAEKRLRNEPLIEITQVKGTSETHPILSNNDEWADFELMSFRVGTLLPSEPKGSYAREALLNGLAFEDRGIKNPYKFGFIGSSDTHTGATSEDETNFFAKVGLLDADSSLRGSVPVNENAIALVNEAGRATVKEIDGRMYAVGSSETFGASGLAAVWAEENTREAIYEAFRRKETFATTGPRMKLRFFGGYGLDDTMLQDPDGISRAYANGVSMGSDLVSNGDTAPSFLAWAIRDTQSAALQRVQVVKGWTVNGEHHEKVFDVACSDGGQVDPQSHRCPDNGAKVDISDCSISADVGAVELQTVWQDPEFNPNVRAFYYLRVLENPTCRWSTWDAIRAGTAPRPDLAM
;
A
#
# COMPACT_ATOMS: atom_id res chain seq x y z
N MET A 1 21.23 -60.49 -40.58
CA MET A 1 20.77 -61.75 -39.94
C MET A 1 19.72 -61.39 -38.89
N ASN A 2 18.77 -62.28 -38.58
CA ASN A 2 17.51 -61.89 -37.95
C ASN A 2 17.45 -62.04 -36.41
N TRP A 3 16.91 -61.00 -35.75
CA TRP A 3 15.81 -61.02 -34.76
C TRP A 3 15.93 -61.57 -33.31
N ARG A 4 15.13 -60.91 -32.45
CA ARG A 4 14.59 -61.20 -31.08
C ARG A 4 15.51 -60.87 -29.88
N PHE A 5 15.18 -59.99 -28.93
CA PHE A 5 13.96 -59.51 -28.21
C PHE A 5 13.48 -60.31 -26.98
N THR A 6 13.75 -59.73 -25.78
CA THR A 6 12.94 -59.69 -24.53
C THR A 6 13.57 -58.55 -23.68
N VAL A 7 13.01 -57.38 -23.35
CA VAL A 7 11.71 -56.93 -22.77
C VAL A 7 11.56 -57.22 -21.27
N ILE A 8 11.68 -56.17 -20.43
CA ILE A 8 10.83 -55.76 -19.27
C ILE A 8 11.45 -54.46 -18.67
N PRO A 9 10.68 -53.51 -18.08
CA PRO A 9 10.91 -52.08 -18.32
C PRO A 9 11.49 -51.25 -17.16
N HIS A 10 11.97 -50.05 -17.48
CA HIS A 10 12.16 -48.95 -16.54
C HIS A 10 10.81 -48.31 -16.15
N VAL A 11 10.64 -47.99 -14.87
CA VAL A 11 9.56 -47.17 -14.31
C VAL A 11 10.18 -46.21 -13.26
N THR A 12 9.46 -45.13 -12.93
CA THR A 12 9.78 -44.07 -11.95
C THR A 12 11.00 -43.17 -12.23
N ARG A 13 10.88 -42.33 -13.27
CA ARG A 13 11.41 -40.95 -13.23
C ARG A 13 10.57 -39.98 -14.08
N ALA A 14 9.29 -39.82 -13.70
CA ALA A 14 8.37 -38.79 -14.21
C ALA A 14 7.16 -38.70 -13.27
N LEU A 15 7.18 -37.76 -12.31
CA LEU A 15 6.02 -37.44 -11.46
C LEU A 15 6.18 -36.06 -10.78
N LEU A 16 6.50 -35.06 -11.60
CA LEU A 16 6.26 -33.63 -11.39
C LEU A 16 5.98 -33.07 -12.80
N ILE A 17 5.07 -32.10 -12.94
CA ILE A 17 4.43 -31.66 -14.20
C ILE A 17 3.34 -32.63 -14.71
N CYS A 18 2.10 -32.48 -14.22
CA CYS A 18 0.88 -32.34 -15.03
C CYS A 18 -0.39 -32.36 -14.14
N ALA A 19 -1.02 -31.20 -13.96
CA ALA A 19 -2.43 -31.09 -13.55
C ALA A 19 -2.97 -29.70 -13.95
N MET A 20 -3.47 -29.57 -15.18
CA MET A 20 -4.28 -28.44 -15.64
C MET A 20 -5.40 -28.93 -16.57
N THR A 21 -6.52 -28.18 -16.57
CA THR A 21 -7.61 -28.11 -17.56
C THR A 21 -8.50 -29.34 -17.85
N VAL A 22 -9.75 -29.24 -17.38
CA VAL A 22 -11.02 -29.87 -17.83
C VAL A 22 -12.16 -28.97 -17.30
N LEU A 23 -13.25 -28.57 -17.99
CA LEU A 23 -13.54 -28.28 -19.41
C LEU A 23 -14.88 -27.49 -19.48
N VAL A 24 -15.14 -26.67 -20.51
CA VAL A 24 -16.40 -25.88 -20.69
C VAL A 24 -17.10 -26.26 -22.01
N ALA A 25 -18.43 -26.50 -21.97
CA ALA A 25 -19.43 -26.46 -23.08
C ALA A 25 -20.81 -26.96 -22.56
N CYS A 26 -21.93 -26.22 -22.63
CA CYS A 26 -22.88 -26.07 -23.77
C CYS A 26 -23.71 -27.34 -24.10
N SER A 27 -25.03 -27.32 -24.40
CA SER A 27 -26.03 -26.21 -24.49
C SER A 27 -27.50 -26.74 -24.58
N ASP A 28 -28.47 -25.81 -24.56
CA ASP A 28 -29.83 -25.86 -25.17
C ASP A 28 -30.92 -26.83 -24.60
N ASP A 29 -32.24 -26.60 -24.72
CA ASP A 29 -32.99 -25.62 -25.55
C ASP A 29 -34.46 -25.37 -25.06
N ARG A 30 -35.10 -24.32 -25.61
CA ARG A 30 -36.58 -24.10 -25.81
C ARG A 30 -37.49 -23.71 -24.62
N THR A 31 -38.47 -22.80 -24.77
CA THR A 31 -38.90 -21.96 -25.93
C THR A 31 -39.85 -20.83 -25.51
N ASN A 32 -39.65 -19.64 -26.11
CA ASN A 32 -40.65 -18.66 -26.62
C ASN A 32 -41.70 -18.08 -25.63
N VAL A 33 -42.47 -17.00 -25.90
CA VAL A 33 -42.90 -16.34 -27.15
C VAL A 33 -43.16 -14.83 -26.92
N ASP A 34 -42.78 -13.98 -27.90
CA ASP A 34 -43.29 -12.64 -28.32
C ASP A 34 -43.61 -11.51 -27.29
N ALA A 35 -43.01 -10.31 -27.40
CA ALA A 35 -43.34 -9.13 -28.26
C ALA A 35 -44.46 -8.22 -27.65
N SER A 36 -44.62 -6.93 -27.94
CA SER A 36 -44.10 -6.04 -29.02
C SER A 36 -44.17 -4.54 -28.63
N GLU A 37 -43.33 -3.70 -29.25
CA GLU A 37 -43.59 -2.32 -29.76
C GLU A 37 -44.26 -1.21 -28.90
N SER A 38 -43.53 -0.08 -28.74
CA SER A 38 -43.89 1.34 -29.08
C SER A 38 -45.14 2.02 -28.44
N SER A 39 -45.34 3.36 -28.40
CA SER A 39 -44.68 4.53 -29.00
C SER A 39 -44.93 5.84 -28.20
N GLU A 40 -44.08 6.86 -28.46
CA GLU A 40 -44.29 8.33 -28.55
C GLU A 40 -45.38 9.13 -27.75
N ILE A 41 -44.89 10.19 -27.07
CA ILE A 41 -45.22 11.64 -27.21
C ILE A 41 -46.71 12.08 -27.34
N ASP A 42 -47.18 12.96 -26.44
CA ASP A 42 -47.62 14.33 -26.84
C ASP A 42 -47.71 15.34 -25.68
N ALA A 43 -47.70 16.64 -26.01
CA ALA A 43 -47.85 17.78 -25.11
C ALA A 43 -48.95 18.73 -25.60
N GLN A 44 -49.72 19.36 -24.69
CA GLN A 44 -50.68 20.41 -25.06
C GLN A 44 -50.63 21.65 -24.16
N ARG A 45 -50.96 22.78 -24.78
CA ARG A 45 -50.92 24.16 -24.28
C ARG A 45 -52.09 24.95 -24.89
N HIS A 46 -52.27 26.21 -24.49
CA HIS A 46 -53.21 27.22 -25.04
C HIS A 46 -54.70 27.04 -24.68
N ASP A 47 -55.51 28.10 -24.53
CA ASP A 47 -55.28 29.52 -24.16
C ASP A 47 -56.64 30.16 -23.79
N ASN A 48 -56.65 31.37 -23.22
CA ASN A 48 -57.57 32.46 -23.63
C ASN A 48 -57.49 33.72 -22.75
N GLN A 49 -57.57 34.88 -23.41
CA GLN A 49 -57.75 36.22 -22.81
C GLN A 49 -59.14 36.79 -23.12
N ALA A 50 -59.63 37.67 -22.25
CA ALA A 50 -60.51 38.80 -22.59
C ALA A 50 -60.40 39.87 -21.47
N GLY A 51 -60.65 41.14 -21.77
CA GLY A 51 -60.53 42.24 -20.79
C GLY A 51 -61.54 43.38 -21.03
N ASP A 52 -61.57 44.34 -20.10
CA ASP A 52 -62.18 45.69 -20.11
C ASP A 52 -62.47 46.11 -18.63
N ALA A 53 -62.62 47.37 -18.20
CA ALA A 53 -62.07 48.67 -18.60
C ALA A 53 -62.36 49.72 -17.49
N ALA A 54 -61.48 50.73 -17.32
CA ALA A 54 -61.61 52.05 -16.64
C ALA A 54 -62.68 52.30 -15.52
N SER A 55 -62.35 52.96 -14.39
CA SER A 55 -62.23 54.44 -14.33
C SER A 55 -61.92 54.98 -12.90
N ASN A 56 -61.55 56.28 -12.79
CA ASN A 56 -61.01 56.96 -11.60
C ASN A 56 -62.08 57.66 -10.71
N VAL A 57 -61.72 58.05 -9.46
CA VAL A 57 -61.58 59.47 -8.99
C VAL A 57 -61.62 59.64 -7.43
N HIS A 58 -60.56 60.33 -6.93
CA HIS A 58 -60.39 61.17 -5.71
C HIS A 58 -60.67 60.74 -4.24
N ASN A 59 -59.69 61.16 -3.42
CA ASN A 59 -59.62 61.38 -1.96
C ASN A 59 -60.40 62.68 -1.58
N PRO A 60 -60.73 63.02 -0.30
CA PRO A 60 -59.74 63.12 0.80
C PRO A 60 -60.17 62.75 2.24
N GLU A 61 -59.15 62.34 3.02
CA GLU A 61 -58.88 62.65 4.43
C GLU A 61 -59.89 62.31 5.56
N THR A 62 -59.52 61.31 6.36
CA THR A 62 -59.41 61.49 7.82
C THR A 62 -58.40 60.48 8.40
N ALA A 63 -57.59 60.89 9.38
CA ALA A 63 -56.57 60.04 9.99
C ALA A 63 -57.18 59.04 11.00
N GLY A 64 -56.59 57.85 11.18
CA GLY A 64 -56.98 57.02 12.34
C GLY A 64 -56.73 55.52 12.35
N GLN A 65 -56.13 54.89 11.33
CA GLN A 65 -55.60 53.52 11.47
C GLN A 65 -54.18 53.45 10.92
N VAL A 66 -53.21 53.21 11.81
CA VAL A 66 -51.86 52.80 11.40
C VAL A 66 -51.96 51.35 10.96
N ASP A 67 -52.03 51.14 9.65
CA ASP A 67 -52.06 49.82 9.03
C ASP A 67 -50.71 49.11 9.23
N ARG A 68 -50.62 48.39 10.36
CA ARG A 68 -49.48 47.53 10.68
C ARG A 68 -49.24 46.43 9.65
N SER A 69 -50.20 46.11 8.78
CA SER A 69 -49.99 45.15 7.69
C SER A 69 -49.30 45.81 6.50
N GLY A 70 -49.77 46.98 6.06
CA GLY A 70 -49.20 47.73 4.94
C GLY A 70 -47.76 48.19 5.16
N ASP A 71 -47.40 48.62 6.38
CA ASP A 71 -46.02 49.01 6.68
C ASP A 71 -45.07 47.81 6.80
N VAL A 72 -45.54 46.66 7.31
CA VAL A 72 -44.76 45.40 7.28
C VAL A 72 -44.59 44.89 5.85
N VAL A 73 -45.64 44.93 5.01
CA VAL A 73 -45.54 44.56 3.59
C VAL A 73 -44.58 45.48 2.84
N LYS A 74 -44.61 46.80 3.08
CA LYS A 74 -43.63 47.75 2.51
C LYS A 74 -42.21 47.51 3.02
N ALA A 75 -42.04 47.16 4.30
CA ALA A 75 -40.73 46.82 4.86
C ALA A 75 -40.17 45.54 4.23
N VAL A 76 -40.98 44.48 4.09
CA VAL A 76 -40.61 43.24 3.41
C VAL A 76 -40.32 43.46 1.92
N GLN A 77 -41.13 44.27 1.22
CA GLN A 77 -40.87 44.63 -0.18
C GLN A 77 -39.61 45.50 -0.36
N ARG A 78 -39.21 46.30 0.64
CA ARG A 78 -37.92 46.99 0.66
C ARG A 78 -36.78 46.05 0.97
N ALA A 79 -36.91 45.17 1.97
CA ALA A 79 -35.91 44.17 2.32
C ALA A 79 -35.60 43.25 1.13
N ASN A 80 -36.62 42.76 0.42
CA ASN A 80 -36.48 41.92 -0.78
C ASN A 80 -35.82 42.65 -1.97
N LYS A 81 -35.61 43.97 -1.90
CA LYS A 81 -34.86 44.76 -2.90
C LYS A 81 -33.45 45.14 -2.42
N ILE A 82 -33.13 44.95 -1.15
CA ILE A 82 -31.79 45.19 -0.59
C ILE A 82 -30.99 43.89 -0.75
N LYS A 83 -30.16 43.83 -1.79
CA LYS A 83 -29.10 42.82 -1.86
C LYS A 83 -27.95 43.30 -0.97
N LEU A 84 -27.81 42.72 0.22
CA LEU A 84 -26.57 42.82 0.98
C LEU A 84 -25.51 42.03 0.20
N PRO A 85 -24.39 42.64 -0.22
CA PRO A 85 -23.28 41.88 -0.78
C PRO A 85 -22.72 40.98 0.31
N MET A 86 -22.59 39.68 0.02
CA MET A 86 -21.79 38.80 0.85
C MET A 86 -20.33 39.27 0.73
N PRO A 87 -19.61 39.50 1.86
CA PRO A 87 -18.15 39.60 1.81
C PRO A 87 -17.58 38.34 1.14
N ALA A 88 -16.52 38.51 0.35
CA ALA A 88 -15.78 37.37 -0.19
C ALA A 88 -14.91 36.69 0.91
N ASP A 89 -14.76 37.36 2.06
CA ASP A 89 -13.94 36.94 3.18
C ASP A 89 -14.58 35.73 3.89
N LEU A 90 -13.84 34.61 3.92
CA LEU A 90 -14.25 33.41 4.63
C LEU A 90 -13.80 33.47 6.09
N ILE A 91 -14.72 33.24 7.03
CA ILE A 91 -14.40 33.04 8.45
C ILE A 91 -14.29 31.54 8.70
N VAL A 92 -13.07 31.06 8.97
CA VAL A 92 -12.82 29.69 9.43
C VAL A 92 -13.20 29.61 10.91
N GLY A 93 -14.21 28.80 11.23
CA GLY A 93 -14.81 28.77 12.58
C GLY A 93 -13.99 28.08 13.67
N ASP A 94 -13.03 27.23 13.30
CA ASP A 94 -12.07 26.59 14.22
C ASP A 94 -10.78 26.21 13.45
N PRO A 95 -9.83 27.15 13.26
CA PRO A 95 -8.53 26.85 12.68
C PRO A 95 -7.55 26.23 13.70
N GLU A 96 -7.89 26.19 15.00
CA GLU A 96 -6.95 25.83 16.06
C GLU A 96 -6.89 24.32 16.34
N LYS A 97 -7.92 23.55 15.99
CA LYS A 97 -7.89 22.07 15.99
C LYS A 97 -7.06 21.46 14.86
N ASN A 98 -5.86 22.01 14.67
CA ASN A 98 -4.82 21.56 13.75
C ASN A 98 -5.07 21.81 12.25
N ALA A 99 -5.37 23.05 11.86
CA ALA A 99 -5.36 23.50 10.44
C ALA A 99 -3.96 23.46 9.75
N ARG A 100 -3.01 22.71 10.32
CA ARG A 100 -1.70 22.40 9.73
C ARG A 100 -1.51 20.89 9.54
N ARG A 101 -2.22 20.04 10.28
CA ARG A 101 -2.00 18.59 10.41
C ARG A 101 -0.61 18.23 10.95
N ASN A 102 -0.52 17.09 11.62
CA ASN A 102 0.73 16.47 12.07
C ASN A 102 1.09 15.28 11.18
N ALA A 103 2.39 15.06 10.97
CA ALA A 103 2.89 13.85 10.34
C ALA A 103 2.96 12.74 11.40
N TYR A 104 2.23 11.65 11.16
CA TYR A 104 2.26 10.43 11.96
C TYR A 104 2.83 9.28 11.13
N PHE A 105 3.60 8.39 11.76
CA PHE A 105 4.27 7.26 11.13
C PHE A 105 3.80 5.94 11.72
N GLY A 106 3.62 4.92 10.89
CA GLY A 106 3.10 3.63 11.31
C GLY A 106 3.37 2.51 10.32
N ASP A 107 2.92 1.32 10.68
CA ASP A 107 3.03 0.12 9.85
C ASP A 107 1.66 -0.56 9.81
N LEU A 108 1.20 -0.91 8.60
CA LEU A 108 -0.12 -1.48 8.34
C LEU A 108 -0.02 -2.91 7.80
N HIS A 109 1.17 -3.52 7.85
CA HIS A 109 1.43 -4.80 7.20
C HIS A 109 2.32 -5.69 8.08
N VAL A 110 1.70 -6.38 9.04
CA VAL A 110 2.42 -7.03 10.13
C VAL A 110 1.81 -8.40 10.41
N HIS A 111 2.61 -9.45 10.25
CA HIS A 111 2.22 -10.82 10.51
C HIS A 111 2.82 -11.32 11.83
N THR A 112 2.01 -12.11 12.54
CA THR A 112 2.23 -12.64 13.88
C THR A 112 2.14 -14.17 13.84
N THR A 113 2.15 -14.81 15.01
CA THR A 113 1.91 -16.25 15.18
C THR A 113 0.57 -16.76 14.61
N TYR A 114 -0.37 -15.88 14.23
CA TYR A 114 -1.62 -16.27 13.58
C TYR A 114 -1.52 -16.38 12.05
N SER A 115 -0.57 -15.72 11.39
CA SER A 115 -0.28 -15.97 9.96
C SER A 115 0.43 -17.31 9.79
N ASN A 116 -0.01 -18.09 8.79
CA ASN A 116 0.47 -19.47 8.61
C ASN A 116 1.93 -19.56 8.16
N ASP A 117 2.42 -18.58 7.40
CA ASP A 117 3.82 -18.50 6.97
C ASP A 117 4.74 -17.92 8.05
N ALA A 118 4.35 -16.86 8.74
CA ALA A 118 5.04 -16.37 9.93
C ALA A 118 5.21 -17.50 10.98
N PHE A 119 4.14 -18.26 11.25
CA PHE A 119 4.24 -19.43 12.10
C PHE A 119 5.18 -20.51 11.51
N ALA A 120 5.09 -20.81 10.20
CA ALA A 120 6.04 -21.70 9.53
C ALA A 120 7.50 -21.23 9.62
N PHE A 121 7.74 -19.93 9.74
CA PHE A 121 9.06 -19.29 9.87
C PHE A 121 9.57 -19.19 11.32
N GLY A 122 8.79 -19.66 12.31
CA GLY A 122 9.20 -19.71 13.72
C GLY A 122 8.57 -18.63 14.61
N THR A 123 7.62 -17.85 14.10
CA THR A 123 7.09 -16.70 14.82
C THR A 123 6.11 -17.08 15.91
N LEU A 124 6.55 -16.84 17.14
CA LEU A 124 5.77 -16.99 18.37
C LEU A 124 5.19 -15.65 18.87
N ALA A 125 5.64 -14.52 18.31
CA ALA A 125 5.11 -13.20 18.63
C ALA A 125 3.60 -13.15 18.35
N THR A 126 2.82 -12.78 19.36
CA THR A 126 1.37 -12.58 19.27
C THR A 126 1.03 -11.17 18.77
N PRO A 127 -0.23 -10.89 18.41
CA PRO A 127 -0.68 -9.52 18.16
C PRO A 127 -0.37 -8.58 19.34
N TYR A 128 -0.50 -9.06 20.58
CA TYR A 128 -0.14 -8.29 21.77
C TYR A 128 1.36 -7.96 21.83
N ASP A 129 2.23 -8.84 21.34
CA ASP A 129 3.67 -8.59 21.28
C ASP A 129 4.01 -7.58 20.18
N ALA A 130 3.36 -7.69 19.02
CA ALA A 130 3.53 -6.75 17.92
C ALA A 130 3.11 -5.31 18.30
N TYR A 131 2.00 -5.13 19.01
CA TYR A 131 1.63 -3.81 19.54
C TYR A 131 2.59 -3.31 20.64
N ARG A 132 3.13 -4.20 21.50
CA ARG A 132 4.19 -3.81 22.46
C ARG A 132 5.47 -3.37 21.73
N TYR A 133 5.83 -4.05 20.64
CA TYR A 133 6.95 -3.69 19.78
C TYR A 133 6.76 -2.32 19.12
N ALA A 134 5.59 -2.07 18.54
CA ALA A 134 5.23 -0.78 17.95
C ALA A 134 5.32 0.38 18.95
N LYS A 135 4.94 0.14 20.22
CA LYS A 135 5.14 1.10 21.33
C LYS A 135 6.58 1.16 21.88
N GLY A 136 7.54 0.55 21.18
CA GLY A 136 8.98 0.61 21.49
C GLY A 136 9.48 -0.39 22.54
N GLN A 137 8.73 -1.43 22.90
CA GLN A 137 9.24 -2.50 23.78
C GLN A 137 10.03 -3.54 22.99
N PRO A 138 11.05 -4.20 23.58
CA PRO A 138 11.72 -5.32 22.93
C PRO A 138 10.81 -6.56 22.86
N ILE A 139 10.89 -7.31 21.76
CA ILE A 139 10.30 -8.65 21.60
C ILE A 139 11.35 -9.65 21.10
N LYS A 140 11.03 -10.95 21.18
CA LYS A 140 11.91 -12.01 20.68
C LYS A 140 11.72 -12.25 19.20
N HIS A 141 12.81 -12.12 18.45
CA HIS A 141 12.91 -12.64 17.09
C HIS A 141 12.86 -14.18 17.10
N PRO A 142 12.35 -14.86 16.05
CA PRO A 142 12.39 -16.33 15.95
C PRO A 142 13.79 -16.95 16.13
N GLY A 143 14.85 -16.21 15.79
CA GLY A 143 16.25 -16.59 16.08
C GLY A 143 16.69 -16.48 17.54
N GLY A 144 15.80 -16.14 18.48
CA GLY A 144 16.04 -16.12 19.93
C GLY A 144 16.63 -14.82 20.50
N PHE A 145 17.15 -13.93 19.66
CA PHE A 145 17.62 -12.60 20.05
C PHE A 145 16.46 -11.59 20.23
N ASP A 146 16.73 -10.49 20.92
CA ASP A 146 15.77 -9.40 21.11
C ASP A 146 15.84 -8.39 19.96
N VAL A 147 14.69 -7.89 19.53
CA VAL A 147 14.55 -6.81 18.54
C VAL A 147 13.68 -5.70 19.12
N GLN A 148 14.01 -4.44 18.80
CA GLN A 148 13.33 -3.25 19.32
C GLN A 148 13.41 -2.12 18.28
N LEU A 149 12.35 -1.33 18.12
CA LEU A 149 12.39 -0.13 17.27
C LEU A 149 13.33 0.94 17.83
N ARG A 150 13.98 1.70 16.94
CA ARG A 150 14.71 2.93 17.31
C ARG A 150 13.81 4.00 17.94
N GLN A 151 12.55 4.06 17.52
CA GLN A 151 11.51 4.97 18.03
C GLN A 151 10.14 4.27 17.99
N PRO A 152 9.26 4.46 19.00
CA PRO A 152 7.86 4.02 18.91
C PRO A 152 7.16 4.58 17.67
N LEU A 153 6.20 3.84 17.11
CA LEU A 153 5.32 4.29 16.03
C LEU A 153 4.11 5.05 16.58
N ASP A 154 3.49 5.89 15.74
CA ASP A 154 2.27 6.62 16.07
C ASP A 154 1.01 5.76 15.84
N PHE A 155 1.03 4.89 14.82
CA PHE A 155 -0.06 3.94 14.54
C PHE A 155 0.41 2.57 14.05
N TYR A 156 -0.45 1.55 14.17
CA TYR A 156 -0.10 0.16 13.82
C TYR A 156 -1.30 -0.72 13.47
N ALA A 157 -1.15 -1.64 12.52
CA ALA A 157 -2.13 -2.70 12.26
C ALA A 157 -1.45 -4.07 12.16
N VAL A 158 -1.97 -5.05 12.89
CA VAL A 158 -1.68 -6.47 12.62
C VAL A 158 -2.57 -6.91 11.47
N THR A 159 -1.98 -7.53 10.45
CA THR A 159 -2.67 -7.97 9.23
C THR A 159 -2.30 -9.41 8.85
N ASP A 160 -2.43 -10.33 9.80
CA ASP A 160 -2.26 -11.77 9.53
C ASP A 160 -3.13 -12.26 8.33
N HIS A 161 -2.62 -13.25 7.59
CA HIS A 161 -3.33 -13.85 6.44
C HIS A 161 -4.71 -14.39 6.84
N ALA A 162 -5.77 -13.91 6.17
CA ALA A 162 -7.14 -14.42 6.39
C ALA A 162 -7.31 -15.89 5.95
N MET A 163 -6.44 -16.37 5.05
CA MET A 163 -6.44 -17.76 4.59
C MET A 163 -6.05 -18.71 5.73
N PHE A 164 -7.02 -19.47 6.26
CA PHE A 164 -6.84 -20.35 7.43
C PHE A 164 -6.17 -19.65 8.63
N LEU A 165 -6.59 -18.42 8.94
CA LEU A 165 -6.08 -17.61 10.05
C LEU A 165 -5.97 -18.42 11.36
N GLY A 166 -4.77 -18.47 11.95
CA GLY A 166 -4.46 -19.21 13.17
C GLY A 166 -4.40 -20.75 13.02
N GLY A 167 -4.64 -21.28 11.83
CA GLY A 167 -4.72 -22.72 11.54
C GLY A 167 -3.43 -23.47 11.83
N ALA A 168 -2.28 -23.02 11.31
CA ALA A 168 -1.00 -23.69 11.52
C ALA A 168 -0.59 -23.74 13.01
N LYS A 169 -0.86 -22.66 13.76
CA LYS A 169 -0.65 -22.59 15.21
C LYS A 169 -1.54 -23.60 15.95
N ALA A 170 -2.83 -23.66 15.62
CA ALA A 170 -3.76 -24.63 16.22
C ALA A 170 -3.36 -26.08 15.88
N ALA A 171 -2.91 -26.34 14.66
CA ALA A 171 -2.50 -27.67 14.21
C ALA A 171 -1.19 -28.14 14.87
N ALA A 172 -0.31 -27.21 15.25
CA ALA A 172 0.92 -27.55 15.98
C ALA A 172 0.70 -27.84 17.48
N ASP A 173 -0.32 -27.23 18.09
CA ASP A 173 -0.74 -27.50 19.46
C ASP A 173 -1.54 -28.80 19.56
N THR A 174 -0.82 -29.87 19.90
CA THR A 174 -1.33 -31.24 20.10
C THR A 174 -2.49 -31.37 21.11
N THR A 175 -2.77 -30.33 21.91
CA THR A 175 -3.92 -30.35 22.84
C THR A 175 -5.25 -30.05 22.15
N THR A 176 -5.23 -29.34 21.01
CA THR A 176 -6.44 -28.91 20.28
C THR A 176 -7.13 -30.09 19.57
N GLU A 177 -8.41 -29.94 19.20
CA GLU A 177 -9.04 -30.88 18.28
C GLU A 177 -8.56 -30.71 16.83
N PHE A 178 -8.04 -29.53 16.48
CA PHE A 178 -7.57 -29.23 15.12
C PHE A 178 -6.29 -30.01 14.78
N SER A 179 -5.35 -30.12 15.72
CA SER A 179 -4.12 -30.93 15.56
C SER A 179 -4.38 -32.44 15.43
N LYS A 180 -5.59 -32.91 15.77
CA LYS A 180 -6.00 -34.32 15.72
C LYS A 180 -6.66 -34.69 14.38
N LEU A 181 -6.83 -33.73 13.48
CA LEU A 181 -7.36 -33.98 12.14
C LEU A 181 -6.37 -34.82 11.31
N PRO A 182 -6.84 -35.83 10.56
CA PRO A 182 -5.98 -36.70 9.77
C PRO A 182 -5.11 -35.92 8.78
N GLY A 183 -3.81 -36.20 8.77
CA GLY A 183 -2.85 -35.61 7.85
C GLY A 183 -2.24 -34.29 8.30
N LEU A 184 -2.67 -33.70 9.42
CA LEU A 184 -2.05 -32.50 10.02
C LEU A 184 -0.92 -32.81 11.00
N GLU A 185 -0.63 -34.08 11.28
CA GLU A 185 0.30 -34.51 12.35
C GLU A 185 1.75 -34.08 12.11
N PHE A 186 2.09 -33.65 10.88
CA PHE A 186 3.40 -33.10 10.52
C PHE A 186 3.65 -31.68 11.07
N LEU A 187 2.61 -30.99 11.55
CA LEU A 187 2.72 -29.72 12.25
C LEU A 187 2.91 -29.87 13.76
N ASN A 188 2.61 -31.05 14.33
CA ASN A 188 2.66 -31.28 15.77
C ASN A 188 4.04 -30.92 16.35
N ASN A 189 4.05 -30.06 17.36
CA ASN A 189 5.26 -29.54 18.02
C ASN A 189 6.17 -28.68 17.11
N LEU A 190 5.66 -28.13 16.00
CA LEU A 190 6.34 -27.06 15.29
C LEU A 190 6.45 -25.83 16.21
N ASN A 191 7.65 -25.25 16.28
CA ASN A 191 8.04 -24.12 17.12
C ASN A 191 8.11 -24.41 18.63
N THR A 192 8.25 -25.68 19.06
CA THR A 192 8.78 -26.00 20.39
C THR A 192 10.30 -25.76 20.44
N PRO A 193 10.93 -25.67 21.62
CA PRO A 193 12.38 -25.45 21.73
C PRO A 193 13.22 -26.46 20.93
N GLU A 194 12.73 -27.69 20.76
CA GLU A 194 13.39 -28.76 20.00
C GLU A 194 13.33 -28.54 18.47
N THR A 195 12.33 -27.82 17.97
CA THR A 195 12.13 -27.57 16.53
C THR A 195 12.44 -26.11 16.10
N MET A 196 12.87 -25.26 17.04
CA MET A 196 13.39 -23.91 16.80
C MET A 196 14.91 -23.92 16.49
N THR A 197 15.32 -24.78 15.55
CA THR A 197 16.73 -25.00 15.17
C THR A 197 16.89 -25.07 13.64
N MET A 198 18.14 -24.94 13.15
CA MET A 198 18.43 -25.08 11.70
C MET A 198 18.07 -26.46 11.13
N GLU A 199 18.05 -27.50 11.95
CA GLU A 199 17.65 -28.86 11.54
C GLU A 199 16.19 -28.93 11.08
N SER A 200 15.35 -27.96 11.47
CA SER A 200 13.96 -27.85 11.03
C SER A 200 13.78 -27.25 9.63
N PHE A 201 14.83 -26.74 8.98
CA PHE A 201 14.71 -26.00 7.71
C PHE A 201 14.07 -26.81 6.57
N PRO A 202 14.44 -28.10 6.33
CA PRO A 202 13.82 -28.91 5.30
C PRO A 202 12.31 -29.15 5.53
N LEU A 203 11.87 -29.21 6.80
CA LEU A 203 10.45 -29.28 7.15
C LEU A 203 9.74 -27.98 6.76
N ARG A 204 10.30 -26.83 7.14
CA ARG A 204 9.70 -25.50 6.94
C ARG A 204 9.54 -25.11 5.47
N GLY A 205 10.41 -25.58 4.59
CA GLY A 205 10.39 -25.25 3.15
C GLY A 205 9.06 -25.50 2.43
N GLY A 206 8.39 -26.63 2.74
CA GLY A 206 7.11 -27.02 2.13
C GLY A 206 5.90 -27.02 3.07
N VAL A 207 6.09 -26.67 4.35
CA VAL A 207 5.07 -26.89 5.40
C VAL A 207 3.76 -26.16 5.14
N LEU A 208 3.82 -24.92 4.63
CA LEU A 208 2.64 -24.09 4.33
C LEU A 208 1.81 -24.66 3.18
N VAL A 209 2.46 -25.00 2.07
CA VAL A 209 1.79 -25.58 0.90
C VAL A 209 1.11 -26.89 1.29
N ARG A 210 1.81 -27.75 2.04
CA ARG A 210 1.24 -28.99 2.57
C ARG A 210 0.05 -28.72 3.48
N PHE A 211 0.14 -27.76 4.41
CA PHE A 211 -0.96 -27.41 5.31
C PHE A 211 -2.21 -26.94 4.56
N VAL A 212 -2.04 -25.99 3.64
CA VAL A 212 -3.14 -25.44 2.84
C VAL A 212 -3.78 -26.53 1.98
N THR A 213 -2.98 -27.30 1.25
CA THR A 213 -3.47 -28.37 0.37
C THR A 213 -4.13 -29.52 1.14
N THR A 214 -3.57 -29.97 2.26
CA THR A 214 -4.18 -31.02 3.11
C THR A 214 -5.50 -30.53 3.71
N THR A 215 -5.56 -29.29 4.19
CA THR A 215 -6.79 -28.73 4.76
C THR A 215 -7.89 -28.56 3.71
N LEU A 216 -7.54 -28.11 2.49
CA LEU A 216 -8.50 -27.96 1.39
C LEU A 216 -9.05 -29.30 0.88
N PHE A 217 -8.21 -30.29 0.60
CA PHE A 217 -8.71 -31.62 0.20
C PHE A 217 -9.48 -32.31 1.32
N GLY A 218 -9.07 -32.11 2.58
CA GLY A 218 -9.85 -32.60 3.72
C GLY A 218 -11.25 -31.99 3.82
N LEU A 219 -11.42 -30.73 3.43
CA LEU A 219 -12.73 -30.07 3.35
C LEU A 219 -13.56 -30.55 2.15
N ASP A 220 -12.94 -30.75 0.98
CA ASP A 220 -13.61 -31.21 -0.25
C ASP A 220 -14.09 -32.67 -0.15
N ASP A 221 -13.31 -33.53 0.50
CA ASP A 221 -13.64 -34.95 0.76
C ASP A 221 -14.55 -35.16 2.00
N ASP A 222 -15.10 -34.10 2.62
CA ASP A 222 -15.84 -34.13 3.90
C ASP A 222 -15.08 -34.78 5.10
N ASN A 223 -13.75 -34.92 4.99
CA ASN A 223 -12.88 -35.50 6.03
C ASN A 223 -12.53 -34.51 7.17
N ILE A 224 -12.68 -33.20 6.94
CA ILE A 224 -12.46 -32.11 7.90
C ILE A 224 -13.75 -31.33 8.05
N ASP A 225 -14.25 -31.19 9.28
CA ASP A 225 -15.42 -30.35 9.55
C ASP A 225 -15.08 -28.86 9.34
N SER A 226 -15.73 -28.24 8.35
CA SER A 226 -15.65 -26.81 8.07
C SER A 226 -15.98 -25.93 9.30
N LYS A 227 -16.83 -26.40 10.22
CA LYS A 227 -17.11 -25.70 11.47
C LYS A 227 -15.88 -25.60 12.36
N LEU A 228 -15.07 -26.66 12.44
CA LEU A 228 -13.84 -26.65 13.27
C LEU A 228 -12.81 -25.68 12.70
N VAL A 229 -12.63 -25.64 11.38
CA VAL A 229 -11.80 -24.65 10.69
C VAL A 229 -12.29 -23.23 10.98
N ASN A 230 -13.59 -22.98 10.81
CA ASN A 230 -14.20 -21.67 11.03
C ASN A 230 -14.14 -21.21 12.50
N ASP A 231 -14.21 -22.14 13.47
CA ASP A 231 -14.08 -21.81 14.89
C ASP A 231 -12.63 -21.42 15.26
N VAL A 232 -11.61 -22.04 14.64
CA VAL A 232 -10.20 -21.60 14.77
C VAL A 232 -10.01 -20.20 14.18
N ILE A 233 -10.46 -19.97 12.94
CA ILE A 233 -10.39 -18.66 12.27
C ILE A 233 -11.07 -17.58 13.10
N ARG A 234 -12.30 -17.83 13.57
CA ARG A 234 -13.05 -16.88 14.41
C ARG A 234 -12.33 -16.61 15.73
N SER A 235 -11.75 -17.63 16.38
CA SER A 235 -11.03 -17.45 17.63
C SER A 235 -9.79 -16.56 17.45
N ALA A 236 -9.00 -16.78 16.40
CA ALA A 236 -7.83 -15.96 16.09
C ALA A 236 -8.23 -14.52 15.71
N TRP A 237 -9.27 -14.37 14.87
CA TRP A 237 -9.80 -13.06 14.49
C TRP A 237 -10.28 -12.23 15.68
N VAL A 238 -11.05 -12.84 16.58
CA VAL A 238 -11.51 -12.19 17.82
C VAL A 238 -10.34 -11.81 18.74
N ASP A 239 -9.24 -12.56 18.73
CA ASP A 239 -8.06 -12.23 19.53
C ASP A 239 -7.24 -11.07 18.94
N ILE A 240 -7.11 -11.00 17.61
CA ILE A 240 -6.53 -9.84 16.90
C ILE A 240 -7.33 -8.56 17.19
N ILE A 241 -8.67 -8.63 17.14
CA ILE A 241 -9.55 -7.51 17.48
C ILE A 241 -9.32 -7.05 18.94
N LYS A 242 -9.29 -8.00 19.89
CA LYS A 242 -9.02 -7.67 21.31
C LYS A 242 -7.66 -7.04 21.52
N ALA A 243 -6.62 -7.53 20.84
CA ALA A 243 -5.29 -6.94 20.92
C ALA A 243 -5.28 -5.51 20.37
N ALA A 244 -5.92 -5.26 19.22
CA ALA A 244 -6.07 -3.92 18.67
C ALA A 244 -6.79 -2.99 19.65
N GLU A 245 -7.95 -3.39 20.18
CA GLU A 245 -8.71 -2.59 21.16
C GLU A 245 -7.95 -2.35 22.46
N GLN A 246 -7.20 -3.33 22.96
CA GLN A 246 -6.46 -3.21 24.21
C GLN A 246 -5.32 -2.19 24.14
N TYR A 247 -4.68 -2.04 22.98
CA TYR A 247 -3.56 -1.11 22.79
C TYR A 247 -3.95 0.21 22.12
N ASN A 248 -5.22 0.40 21.75
CA ASN A 248 -5.68 1.66 21.16
C ASN A 248 -5.73 2.76 22.23
N GLU A 249 -4.83 3.72 22.14
CA GLU A 249 -4.71 4.86 23.05
C GLU A 249 -4.82 6.16 22.24
N PRO A 250 -6.05 6.58 21.84
CA PRO A 250 -6.27 7.75 20.99
C PRO A 250 -5.59 9.02 21.54
N GLY A 251 -4.82 9.67 20.68
CA GLY A 251 -3.96 10.81 21.02
C GLY A 251 -2.48 10.43 21.24
N GLU A 252 -2.18 9.18 21.60
CA GLU A 252 -0.83 8.69 21.89
C GLU A 252 -0.38 7.57 20.93
N PHE A 253 -1.20 6.54 20.74
CA PHE A 253 -0.92 5.42 19.84
C PHE A 253 -2.22 4.81 19.27
N THR A 254 -2.41 4.90 17.95
CA THR A 254 -3.62 4.39 17.28
C THR A 254 -3.40 2.97 16.74
N THR A 255 -4.25 2.02 17.11
CA THR A 255 -4.28 0.72 16.43
C THR A 255 -5.35 0.71 15.35
N PHE A 256 -5.20 -0.13 14.32
CA PHE A 256 -6.30 -0.52 13.44
C PHE A 256 -6.55 -2.02 13.54
N VAL A 257 -7.82 -2.40 13.39
CA VAL A 257 -8.19 -3.78 13.08
C VAL A 257 -7.98 -3.99 11.58
N GLY A 258 -7.29 -5.07 11.22
CA GLY A 258 -7.04 -5.43 9.82
C GLY A 258 -6.63 -6.89 9.64
N TYR A 259 -6.50 -7.30 8.39
CA TYR A 259 -6.05 -8.63 7.96
C TYR A 259 -5.48 -8.56 6.54
N GLU A 260 -4.69 -9.54 6.11
CA GLU A 260 -4.25 -9.63 4.71
C GLU A 260 -5.15 -10.60 3.90
N TYR A 261 -5.66 -10.11 2.77
CA TYR A 261 -6.33 -10.89 1.74
C TYR A 261 -5.29 -11.44 0.76
N THR A 262 -5.07 -12.75 0.83
CA THR A 262 -3.90 -13.43 0.24
C THR A 262 -4.21 -14.11 -1.11
N SER A 263 -4.42 -13.34 -2.19
CA SER A 263 -4.76 -13.92 -3.50
C SER A 263 -3.61 -14.00 -4.51
N SER A 264 -3.73 -14.95 -5.45
CA SER A 264 -2.79 -15.18 -6.55
C SER A 264 -3.48 -15.87 -7.74
N PRO A 265 -3.14 -15.51 -9.00
CA PRO A 265 -3.52 -16.27 -10.19
C PRO A 265 -2.73 -17.57 -10.32
N SER A 266 -3.05 -18.36 -11.35
CA SER A 266 -2.45 -19.69 -11.61
C SER A 266 -0.95 -19.68 -11.96
N ASP A 267 -0.37 -18.51 -12.22
CA ASP A 267 1.05 -18.31 -12.49
C ASP A 267 1.85 -17.82 -11.26
N ASN A 268 1.19 -17.70 -10.09
CA ASN A 268 1.74 -17.20 -8.83
C ASN A 268 2.11 -15.70 -8.84
N GLY A 269 1.48 -14.87 -9.67
CA GLY A 269 1.52 -13.41 -9.45
C GLY A 269 0.95 -13.01 -8.08
N ASN A 270 1.57 -12.06 -7.39
CA ASN A 270 1.05 -11.48 -6.15
C ASN A 270 -0.19 -10.61 -6.39
N LEU A 271 -1.32 -10.92 -5.74
CA LEU A 271 -2.53 -10.10 -5.67
C LEU A 271 -3.01 -9.90 -4.22
N HIS A 272 -2.08 -9.72 -3.30
CA HIS A 272 -2.39 -9.53 -1.89
C HIS A 272 -2.93 -8.12 -1.58
N ARG A 273 -3.71 -7.94 -0.51
CA ARG A 273 -4.17 -6.65 0.01
C ARG A 273 -4.25 -6.65 1.53
N ASN A 274 -3.76 -5.60 2.19
CA ASN A 274 -4.09 -5.32 3.59
C ASN A 274 -5.47 -4.66 3.67
N VAL A 275 -6.44 -5.28 4.34
CA VAL A 275 -7.78 -4.73 4.56
C VAL A 275 -7.83 -4.06 5.93
N ILE A 276 -8.10 -2.77 5.96
CA ILE A 276 -8.07 -1.92 7.16
C ILE A 276 -9.49 -1.43 7.46
N PHE A 277 -9.94 -1.63 8.70
CA PHE A 277 -11.25 -1.16 9.18
C PHE A 277 -11.10 0.21 9.85
N ARG A 278 -12.03 1.13 9.57
CA ARG A 278 -12.08 2.47 10.20
C ARG A 278 -12.37 2.40 11.70
N GLY A 279 -13.30 1.53 12.09
CA GLY A 279 -13.76 1.35 13.46
C GLY A 279 -13.68 -0.12 13.88
N ALA A 280 -13.85 -0.38 15.18
CA ALA A 280 -13.80 -1.71 15.77
C ALA A 280 -15.04 -2.08 16.60
N ASP A 281 -16.03 -1.18 16.70
CA ASP A 281 -17.30 -1.37 17.39
C ASP A 281 -18.21 -2.38 16.68
N LYS A 282 -18.13 -2.43 15.35
CA LYS A 282 -18.88 -3.35 14.51
C LYS A 282 -18.00 -3.91 13.39
N LEU A 283 -17.80 -5.23 13.42
CA LEU A 283 -16.88 -5.95 12.54
C LEU A 283 -17.53 -7.25 12.01
N PRO A 284 -17.09 -7.77 10.86
CA PRO A 284 -17.52 -9.08 10.37
C PRO A 284 -17.04 -10.20 11.31
N ALA A 285 -17.82 -11.28 11.41
CA ALA A 285 -17.51 -12.38 12.33
C ALA A 285 -16.26 -13.18 11.96
N MET A 286 -15.79 -13.10 10.71
CA MET A 286 -14.55 -13.67 10.17
C MET A 286 -14.07 -12.76 9.02
N PRO A 287 -12.77 -12.73 8.69
CA PRO A 287 -12.24 -11.98 7.55
C PRO A 287 -12.58 -12.65 6.20
N PHE A 288 -12.72 -11.85 5.14
CA PHE A 288 -12.92 -12.36 3.78
C PHE A 288 -11.57 -12.82 3.21
N SER A 289 -11.44 -14.13 2.98
CA SER A 289 -10.23 -14.77 2.44
C SER A 289 -10.36 -15.17 0.97
N ARG A 290 -9.23 -15.55 0.34
CA ARG A 290 -9.17 -16.06 -1.05
C ARG A 290 -10.10 -17.24 -1.37
N PHE A 291 -10.61 -17.94 -0.34
CA PHE A 291 -11.52 -19.07 -0.49
C PHE A 291 -12.99 -18.65 -0.66
N HIS A 292 -13.32 -17.38 -0.40
CA HIS A 292 -14.62 -16.79 -0.71
C HIS A 292 -14.61 -16.23 -2.15
N SER A 293 -13.52 -15.57 -2.54
CA SER A 293 -13.19 -15.26 -3.93
C SER A 293 -11.68 -15.10 -4.11
N PRO A 294 -11.05 -15.67 -5.16
CA PRO A 294 -9.67 -15.35 -5.54
C PRO A 294 -9.58 -14.03 -6.34
N ASP A 295 -10.71 -13.48 -6.79
CA ASP A 295 -10.78 -12.21 -7.49
C ASP A 295 -10.93 -11.04 -6.50
N PRO A 296 -10.03 -10.03 -6.54
CA PRO A 296 -10.18 -8.78 -5.77
C PRO A 296 -11.53 -8.09 -5.95
N GLU A 297 -12.21 -8.22 -7.09
CA GLU A 297 -13.52 -7.60 -7.29
C GLU A 297 -14.59 -8.18 -6.36
N GLY A 298 -14.49 -9.47 -6.03
CA GLY A 298 -15.36 -10.12 -5.04
C GLY A 298 -15.06 -9.70 -3.60
N LEU A 299 -13.80 -9.35 -3.29
CA LEU A 299 -13.47 -8.67 -2.03
C LEU A 299 -14.11 -7.26 -1.99
N TRP A 300 -14.04 -6.52 -3.09
CA TRP A 300 -14.60 -5.17 -3.19
C TRP A 300 -16.13 -5.16 -3.09
N ASP A 301 -16.83 -6.15 -3.66
CA ASP A 301 -18.29 -6.30 -3.50
C ASP A 301 -18.67 -6.54 -2.03
N TRP A 302 -17.96 -7.45 -1.35
CA TRP A 302 -18.15 -7.68 0.09
C TRP A 302 -17.86 -6.44 0.93
N MET A 303 -16.82 -5.66 0.59
CA MET A 303 -16.53 -4.38 1.24
C MET A 303 -17.66 -3.35 1.02
N ASP A 304 -18.28 -3.32 -0.16
CA ASP A 304 -19.46 -2.47 -0.41
C ASP A 304 -20.69 -2.95 0.38
N GLU A 305 -20.93 -4.26 0.49
CA GLU A 305 -21.96 -4.83 1.39
C GLU A 305 -21.74 -4.44 2.85
N LEU A 306 -20.49 -4.46 3.34
CA LEU A 306 -20.13 -3.97 4.68
C LEU A 306 -20.48 -2.49 4.87
N ARG A 307 -20.23 -1.64 3.87
CA ARG A 307 -20.58 -0.21 3.93
C ARG A 307 -22.09 0.02 4.03
N THR A 308 -22.93 -0.78 3.36
CA THR A 308 -24.39 -0.71 3.55
C THR A 308 -24.83 -1.00 4.99
N GLN A 309 -24.00 -1.73 5.75
CA GLN A 309 -24.22 -2.06 7.15
C GLN A 309 -23.53 -1.07 8.11
N GLY A 310 -22.92 0.00 7.61
CA GLY A 310 -22.18 0.99 8.39
C GLY A 310 -20.76 0.55 8.81
N ILE A 311 -20.22 -0.52 8.23
CA ILE A 311 -18.85 -0.99 8.48
C ILE A 311 -17.96 -0.45 7.37
N GLU A 312 -17.10 0.51 7.69
CA GLU A 312 -16.26 1.21 6.72
C GLU A 312 -14.84 0.62 6.67
N THR A 313 -14.40 0.28 5.45
CA THR A 313 -13.14 -0.42 5.15
C THR A 313 -12.44 0.12 3.92
N LEU A 314 -11.12 -0.05 3.86
CA LEU A 314 -10.32 0.11 2.65
C LEU A 314 -9.36 -1.07 2.50
N ALA A 315 -8.88 -1.29 1.28
CA ALA A 315 -7.90 -2.30 0.93
C ALA A 315 -6.65 -1.60 0.37
N ILE A 316 -5.47 -2.07 0.75
CA ILE A 316 -4.19 -1.55 0.28
C ILE A 316 -3.46 -2.67 -0.47
N PRO A 317 -3.47 -2.70 -1.81
CA PRO A 317 -2.57 -3.56 -2.57
C PRO A 317 -1.10 -3.31 -2.21
N HIS A 318 -0.31 -4.37 -2.25
CA HIS A 318 1.12 -4.36 -1.96
C HIS A 318 1.89 -5.35 -2.84
N ASN A 319 3.22 -5.23 -2.85
CA ASN A 319 4.12 -6.01 -3.71
C ASN A 319 3.65 -6.11 -5.16
N SER A 320 3.26 -4.98 -5.74
CA SER A 320 2.87 -4.98 -7.14
C SER A 320 4.06 -5.37 -8.02
N ASN A 321 5.30 -5.06 -7.61
CA ASN A 321 6.54 -5.52 -8.24
C ASN A 321 6.60 -7.05 -8.43
N GLY A 322 6.12 -7.82 -7.45
CA GLY A 322 6.01 -9.28 -7.50
C GLY A 322 4.70 -9.82 -8.10
N SER A 323 3.88 -8.96 -8.73
CA SER A 323 2.56 -9.34 -9.26
C SER A 323 2.57 -10.05 -10.61
N ASN A 324 3.71 -10.13 -11.29
CA ASN A 324 3.83 -10.62 -12.67
C ASN A 324 2.88 -9.91 -13.67
N GLY A 325 2.65 -8.60 -13.46
CA GLY A 325 1.77 -7.77 -14.29
C GLY A 325 0.29 -7.84 -13.93
N HIS A 326 -0.09 -8.57 -12.88
CA HIS A 326 -1.50 -8.74 -12.50
C HIS A 326 -2.08 -7.56 -11.70
N MET A 327 -1.27 -6.79 -10.98
CA MET A 327 -1.80 -5.74 -10.09
C MET A 327 -2.51 -4.60 -10.84
N PHE A 328 -1.95 -4.21 -11.99
CA PHE A 328 -2.37 -3.05 -12.78
C PHE A 328 -2.69 -3.41 -14.24
N LYS A 329 -3.41 -4.52 -14.45
CA LYS A 329 -3.92 -4.95 -15.76
C LYS A 329 -4.78 -3.87 -16.43
N LEU A 330 -4.83 -3.86 -17.77
CA LEU A 330 -5.70 -2.94 -18.52
C LEU A 330 -7.10 -3.52 -18.83
N ALA A 331 -7.46 -4.59 -18.12
CA ALA A 331 -8.70 -5.35 -18.24
C ALA A 331 -9.09 -5.88 -16.85
N ASP A 332 -10.37 -6.18 -16.66
CA ASP A 332 -10.91 -6.76 -15.42
C ASP A 332 -10.36 -8.17 -15.14
N TRP A 333 -10.85 -8.85 -14.11
CA TRP A 333 -10.39 -10.21 -13.77
C TRP A 333 -10.58 -11.21 -14.93
N ASP A 334 -11.74 -11.18 -15.58
CA ASP A 334 -12.13 -12.07 -16.69
C ASP A 334 -11.51 -11.69 -18.04
N GLY A 335 -10.88 -10.51 -18.12
CA GLY A 335 -10.22 -9.98 -19.32
C GLY A 335 -11.09 -9.08 -20.20
N ASN A 336 -12.25 -8.63 -19.70
CA ASN A 336 -13.07 -7.63 -20.38
C ASN A 336 -12.45 -6.22 -20.22
N PRO A 337 -12.76 -5.28 -21.14
CA PRO A 337 -12.34 -3.88 -20.98
C PRO A 337 -12.93 -3.26 -19.70
N MET A 338 -12.09 -2.59 -18.90
CA MET A 338 -12.55 -1.82 -17.74
C MET A 338 -13.44 -0.65 -18.18
N ASP A 339 -14.43 -0.33 -17.36
CA ASP A 339 -15.34 0.80 -17.53
C ASP A 339 -15.35 1.73 -16.30
N ASP A 340 -16.23 2.74 -16.33
CA ASP A 340 -16.42 3.68 -15.22
C ASP A 340 -16.89 3.00 -13.93
N VAL A 341 -17.65 1.91 -14.00
CA VAL A 341 -18.17 1.19 -12.83
C VAL A 341 -17.02 0.44 -12.15
N TYR A 342 -16.17 -0.24 -12.92
CA TYR A 342 -14.94 -0.85 -12.42
C TYR A 342 -14.04 0.21 -11.76
N ALA A 343 -13.77 1.32 -12.45
CA ALA A 343 -12.88 2.36 -11.95
C ALA A 343 -13.37 3.00 -10.63
N GLU A 344 -14.68 3.28 -10.52
CA GLU A 344 -15.28 3.76 -9.28
C GLU A 344 -15.26 2.71 -8.15
N LYS A 345 -15.59 1.46 -8.46
CA LYS A 345 -15.53 0.33 -7.50
C LYS A 345 -14.11 0.16 -6.98
N ARG A 346 -13.11 0.20 -7.86
CA ARG A 346 -11.70 0.11 -7.47
C ARG A 346 -11.28 1.29 -6.61
N LEU A 347 -11.44 2.55 -7.05
CA LEU A 347 -11.00 3.71 -6.26
C LEU A 347 -11.71 3.84 -4.90
N ARG A 348 -12.96 3.40 -4.78
CA ARG A 348 -13.69 3.35 -3.51
C ARG A 348 -13.13 2.30 -2.54
N ASN A 349 -12.52 1.24 -3.05
CA ASN A 349 -11.99 0.14 -2.22
C ASN A 349 -10.47 0.22 -2.02
N GLU A 350 -9.70 0.57 -3.06
CA GLU A 350 -8.24 0.69 -3.11
C GLU A 350 -7.80 2.16 -3.34
N PRO A 351 -7.99 3.09 -2.38
CA PRO A 351 -7.55 4.48 -2.51
C PRO A 351 -6.03 4.66 -2.37
N LEU A 352 -5.32 3.65 -1.87
CA LEU A 352 -3.90 3.68 -1.56
C LEU A 352 -3.18 2.46 -2.14
N ILE A 353 -1.86 2.57 -2.28
CA ILE A 353 -0.96 1.44 -2.51
C ILE A 353 0.25 1.49 -1.59
N GLU A 354 0.71 0.32 -1.15
CA GLU A 354 2.02 0.12 -0.55
C GLU A 354 3.11 0.13 -1.66
N ILE A 355 3.80 1.27 -1.81
CA ILE A 355 4.77 1.50 -2.89
C ILE A 355 6.18 1.00 -2.54
N THR A 356 6.47 0.74 -1.26
CA THR A 356 7.75 0.16 -0.80
C THR A 356 7.60 -0.60 0.51
N GLN A 357 8.38 -1.68 0.63
CA GLN A 357 8.31 -2.68 1.69
C GLN A 357 9.62 -3.50 1.70
N VAL A 358 9.86 -4.39 2.69
CA VAL A 358 11.08 -5.23 2.72
C VAL A 358 11.32 -6.05 1.44
N LYS A 359 10.29 -6.41 0.67
CA LYS A 359 10.36 -7.01 -0.68
C LYS A 359 10.61 -6.00 -1.82
N GLY A 360 11.31 -4.91 -1.52
CA GLY A 360 11.73 -3.89 -2.47
C GLY A 360 10.68 -2.82 -2.80
N THR A 361 11.06 -1.89 -3.69
CA THR A 361 10.16 -0.87 -4.21
C THR A 361 9.25 -1.40 -5.32
N SER A 362 8.09 -0.78 -5.43
CA SER A 362 7.08 -0.94 -6.48
C SER A 362 6.81 0.38 -7.20
N GLU A 363 7.73 1.34 -7.10
CA GLU A 363 7.60 2.71 -7.64
C GLU A 363 7.73 2.71 -9.16
N THR A 364 8.93 2.40 -9.66
CA THR A 364 9.20 2.14 -11.08
C THR A 364 10.31 1.10 -11.28
N HIS A 365 10.67 0.84 -12.54
CA HIS A 365 11.73 -0.08 -12.95
C HIS A 365 12.50 0.50 -14.15
N PRO A 366 13.81 0.23 -14.38
CA PRO A 366 14.59 0.89 -15.44
C PRO A 366 14.13 0.55 -16.86
N ILE A 367 13.41 -0.57 -17.04
CA ILE A 367 12.75 -0.94 -18.32
C ILE A 367 11.55 -0.04 -18.62
N LEU A 368 10.90 0.53 -17.60
CA LEU A 368 9.73 1.39 -17.71
C LEU A 368 10.13 2.88 -17.70
N SER A 369 11.09 3.25 -16.85
CA SER A 369 11.56 4.63 -16.62
C SER A 369 13.05 4.77 -16.95
N ASN A 370 13.41 4.66 -18.23
CA ASN A 370 14.81 4.67 -18.68
C ASN A 370 15.53 6.04 -18.60
N ASN A 371 14.82 7.11 -18.22
CA ASN A 371 15.34 8.47 -18.03
C ASN A 371 15.42 8.89 -16.54
N ASP A 372 15.26 7.93 -15.62
CA ASP A 372 15.34 8.15 -14.18
C ASP A 372 16.50 7.35 -13.60
N GLU A 373 17.49 8.07 -13.08
CA GLU A 373 18.76 7.52 -12.57
C GLU A 373 18.62 6.75 -11.26
N TRP A 374 17.44 6.77 -10.63
CA TRP A 374 17.11 6.02 -9.41
C TRP A 374 16.03 4.94 -9.64
N ALA A 375 15.71 4.62 -10.89
CA ALA A 375 14.70 3.62 -11.24
C ALA A 375 15.06 2.18 -10.80
N ASP A 376 16.30 1.93 -10.39
CA ASP A 376 16.82 0.63 -9.93
C ASP A 376 16.90 0.48 -8.39
N PHE A 377 16.42 1.46 -7.63
CA PHE A 377 16.52 1.47 -6.17
C PHE A 377 15.71 0.36 -5.48
N GLU A 378 16.41 -0.50 -4.71
CA GLU A 378 15.88 -1.64 -3.93
C GLU A 378 14.85 -2.48 -4.69
N LEU A 379 15.23 -3.04 -5.83
CA LEU A 379 14.35 -3.90 -6.64
C LEU A 379 14.43 -5.39 -6.26
N MET A 380 13.27 -6.04 -6.16
CA MET A 380 13.14 -7.51 -6.11
C MET A 380 12.60 -8.01 -7.45
N SER A 381 13.34 -8.92 -8.11
CA SER A 381 13.00 -9.42 -9.46
C SER A 381 12.05 -10.62 -9.49
N PHE A 382 11.53 -11.07 -8.35
CA PHE A 382 10.82 -12.35 -8.21
C PHE A 382 9.31 -12.18 -7.92
N ARG A 383 8.52 -13.21 -8.24
CA ARG A 383 7.14 -13.33 -7.76
C ARG A 383 7.15 -13.75 -6.29
N VAL A 384 6.29 -13.11 -5.48
CA VAL A 384 6.28 -13.28 -4.02
C VAL A 384 6.21 -14.76 -3.63
N GLY A 385 7.10 -15.17 -2.72
CA GLY A 385 7.18 -16.56 -2.24
C GLY A 385 7.86 -17.56 -3.18
N THR A 386 8.39 -17.13 -4.32
CA THR A 386 9.08 -17.98 -5.31
C THR A 386 10.41 -17.36 -5.77
N LEU A 387 11.17 -18.09 -6.59
CA LEU A 387 12.31 -17.56 -7.37
C LEU A 387 11.98 -17.43 -8.87
N LEU A 388 10.69 -17.42 -9.24
CA LEU A 388 10.25 -17.17 -10.61
C LEU A 388 10.35 -15.66 -10.91
N PRO A 389 10.88 -15.25 -12.08
CA PRO A 389 10.91 -13.83 -12.45
C PRO A 389 9.50 -13.21 -12.51
N SER A 390 9.38 -11.98 -12.03
CA SER A 390 8.17 -11.16 -12.17
C SER A 390 8.31 -10.23 -13.38
N GLU A 391 7.29 -10.18 -14.23
CA GLU A 391 7.18 -9.20 -15.33
C GLU A 391 7.00 -7.77 -14.77
N PRO A 392 7.88 -6.80 -15.11
CA PRO A 392 7.70 -5.41 -14.69
C PRO A 392 6.46 -4.73 -15.26
N LYS A 393 6.06 -5.06 -16.49
CA LYS A 393 4.88 -4.43 -17.11
C LYS A 393 3.58 -4.80 -16.37
N GLY A 394 2.83 -3.81 -15.92
CA GLY A 394 1.63 -3.97 -15.10
C GLY A 394 1.91 -4.21 -13.61
N SER A 395 3.16 -4.05 -13.17
CA SER A 395 3.62 -4.31 -11.80
C SER A 395 4.07 -3.06 -11.03
N TYR A 396 4.25 -1.90 -11.67
CA TYR A 396 4.82 -0.69 -11.01
C TYR A 396 3.85 0.50 -10.97
N ALA A 397 3.88 1.23 -9.85
CA ALA A 397 2.91 2.28 -9.51
C ALA A 397 2.97 3.48 -10.45
N ARG A 398 4.16 3.89 -10.91
CA ARG A 398 4.31 4.98 -11.89
C ARG A 398 3.69 4.62 -13.24
N GLU A 399 3.88 3.39 -13.70
CA GLU A 399 3.24 2.91 -14.94
C GLU A 399 1.71 2.84 -14.77
N ALA A 400 1.21 2.40 -13.61
CA ALA A 400 -0.22 2.38 -13.32
C ALA A 400 -0.85 3.78 -13.35
N LEU A 401 -0.20 4.80 -12.79
CA LEU A 401 -0.66 6.19 -12.86
C LEU A 401 -0.74 6.69 -14.32
N LEU A 402 0.25 6.35 -15.17
CA LEU A 402 0.25 6.67 -16.60
C LEU A 402 -0.87 5.94 -17.35
N ASN A 403 -1.04 4.63 -17.10
CA ASN A 403 -2.15 3.83 -17.62
C ASN A 403 -3.51 4.45 -17.23
N GLY A 404 -3.61 4.97 -16.01
CA GLY A 404 -4.78 5.68 -15.50
C GLY A 404 -5.14 6.93 -16.30
N LEU A 405 -4.15 7.75 -16.67
CA LEU A 405 -4.36 8.88 -17.58
C LEU A 405 -4.73 8.42 -19.00
N ALA A 406 -4.14 7.31 -19.47
CA ALA A 406 -4.46 6.72 -20.77
C ALA A 406 -5.90 6.14 -20.85
N PHE A 407 -6.55 5.84 -19.72
CA PHE A 407 -8.00 5.59 -19.66
C PHE A 407 -8.81 6.90 -19.81
N GLU A 408 -8.41 7.98 -19.14
CA GLU A 408 -9.08 9.28 -19.22
C GLU A 408 -8.99 9.93 -20.62
N ASP A 409 -7.91 9.68 -21.36
CA ASP A 409 -7.76 10.05 -22.78
C ASP A 409 -8.79 9.35 -23.68
N ARG A 410 -9.33 8.20 -23.26
CA ARG A 410 -10.37 7.42 -23.97
C ARG A 410 -11.77 7.70 -23.44
N GLY A 411 -11.90 8.60 -22.46
CA GLY A 411 -13.18 8.92 -21.82
C GLY A 411 -13.66 7.92 -20.78
N ILE A 412 -12.76 7.08 -20.24
CA ILE A 412 -13.03 6.14 -19.13
C ILE A 412 -12.37 6.70 -17.86
N LYS A 413 -13.02 6.58 -16.70
CA LYS A 413 -12.44 7.03 -15.42
C LYS A 413 -11.15 6.29 -15.07
N ASN A 414 -10.20 7.02 -14.48
CA ASN A 414 -8.90 6.49 -14.07
C ASN A 414 -9.03 5.48 -12.90
N PRO A 415 -8.72 4.17 -13.08
CA PRO A 415 -8.80 3.19 -12.01
C PRO A 415 -7.57 3.18 -11.08
N TYR A 416 -6.51 3.94 -11.40
CA TYR A 416 -5.19 3.92 -10.77
C TYR A 416 -4.81 5.21 -10.04
N LYS A 417 -5.82 6.00 -9.65
CA LYS A 417 -5.68 7.29 -8.98
C LYS A 417 -5.45 7.18 -7.46
N PHE A 418 -4.51 6.35 -7.05
CA PHE A 418 -4.21 6.04 -5.64
C PHE A 418 -3.15 6.97 -5.02
N GLY A 419 -3.12 7.02 -3.68
CA GLY A 419 -2.03 7.60 -2.88
C GLY A 419 -1.00 6.55 -2.47
N PHE A 420 0.11 6.97 -1.87
CA PHE A 420 1.22 6.07 -1.51
C PHE A 420 1.36 5.91 0.00
N ILE A 421 1.63 4.69 0.45
CA ILE A 421 2.16 4.36 1.78
C ILE A 421 3.34 3.38 1.64
N GLY A 422 4.17 3.25 2.68
CA GLY A 422 5.07 2.12 2.85
C GLY A 422 4.58 1.24 4.00
N SER A 423 5.13 0.04 4.16
CA SER A 423 4.73 -0.88 5.23
C SER A 423 5.74 -2.04 5.29
N SER A 424 5.83 -2.80 6.38
CA SER A 424 6.97 -3.74 6.51
C SER A 424 6.75 -5.11 5.88
N ASP A 425 5.53 -5.66 5.90
CA ASP A 425 5.27 -7.10 5.71
C ASP A 425 6.20 -7.97 6.59
N THR A 426 6.43 -7.56 7.84
CA THR A 426 7.23 -8.41 8.72
C THR A 426 6.48 -9.71 8.99
N HIS A 427 7.21 -10.83 9.02
CA HIS A 427 6.67 -12.10 9.50
C HIS A 427 7.25 -12.50 10.84
N THR A 428 7.87 -11.56 11.58
CA THR A 428 8.47 -11.78 12.90
C THR A 428 7.65 -11.14 14.03
N GLY A 429 6.58 -10.40 13.69
CA GLY A 429 5.90 -9.46 14.59
C GLY A 429 6.67 -8.15 14.84
N ALA A 430 7.83 -7.96 14.21
CA ALA A 430 8.70 -6.78 14.37
C ALA A 430 9.23 -6.25 13.03
N THR A 431 9.05 -4.97 12.78
CA THR A 431 9.46 -4.25 11.56
C THR A 431 10.99 -4.09 11.46
N SER A 432 11.60 -4.41 10.31
CA SER A 432 13.06 -4.34 10.10
C SER A 432 13.44 -3.16 9.19
N GLU A 433 13.20 -1.93 9.66
CA GLU A 433 13.30 -0.65 8.93
C GLU A 433 14.62 0.14 9.09
N ASP A 434 15.64 -0.49 9.68
CA ASP A 434 16.91 0.14 10.02
C ASP A 434 18.07 -0.62 9.38
N GLU A 435 18.72 -0.02 8.37
CA GLU A 435 19.90 -0.58 7.69
C GLU A 435 20.99 -1.01 8.68
N THR A 436 21.15 -0.28 9.79
CA THR A 436 22.19 -0.57 10.80
C THR A 436 21.85 -1.79 11.66
N ASN A 437 20.59 -2.18 11.77
CA ASN A 437 20.11 -3.27 12.63
C ASN A 437 19.11 -4.20 11.91
N PHE A 438 19.28 -4.39 10.61
CA PHE A 438 18.38 -5.18 9.79
C PHE A 438 18.43 -6.68 10.16
N PHE A 439 17.25 -7.26 10.36
CA PHE A 439 17.05 -8.68 10.66
C PHE A 439 16.10 -9.38 9.66
N ALA A 440 15.80 -8.73 8.54
CA ALA A 440 14.95 -9.23 7.46
C ALA A 440 13.52 -9.60 7.93
N LYS A 441 12.88 -10.66 7.40
CA LYS A 441 11.46 -10.94 7.70
C LYS A 441 11.05 -12.41 7.85
N VAL A 442 11.76 -13.38 7.30
CA VAL A 442 11.37 -14.81 7.33
C VAL A 442 11.92 -15.57 8.55
N GLY A 443 12.07 -14.86 9.67
CA GLY A 443 12.26 -15.40 11.00
C GLY A 443 13.51 -16.27 11.12
N LEU A 444 13.31 -17.57 11.37
CA LEU A 444 14.41 -18.50 11.56
C LEU A 444 15.21 -18.73 10.27
N LEU A 445 14.60 -18.51 9.10
CA LEU A 445 15.20 -18.80 7.79
C LEU A 445 16.12 -17.69 7.24
N ASP A 446 16.12 -16.51 7.86
CA ASP A 446 16.98 -15.36 7.55
C ASP A 446 17.54 -14.67 8.82
N ALA A 447 17.56 -15.40 9.94
CA ALA A 447 17.94 -14.89 11.26
C ALA A 447 19.37 -14.32 11.35
N ASP A 448 20.30 -14.86 10.58
CA ASP A 448 21.70 -14.41 10.54
C ASP A 448 22.16 -13.98 9.14
N SER A 449 23.27 -13.24 9.10
CA SER A 449 23.86 -12.68 7.88
C SER A 449 24.26 -13.70 6.81
N SER A 450 24.54 -14.96 7.19
CA SER A 450 24.85 -16.01 6.22
C SER A 450 23.59 -16.55 5.55
N LEU A 451 22.49 -16.65 6.31
CA LEU A 451 21.17 -17.03 5.80
C LEU A 451 20.51 -15.91 4.97
N ARG A 452 20.76 -14.64 5.32
CA ARG A 452 20.42 -13.47 4.47
C ARG A 452 21.24 -13.38 3.18
N GLY A 453 22.34 -14.12 3.07
CA GLY A 453 23.22 -14.13 1.90
C GLY A 453 24.19 -12.93 1.80
N SER A 454 24.32 -12.11 2.84
CA SER A 454 25.30 -11.00 2.90
C SER A 454 26.72 -11.49 3.26
N VAL A 455 26.82 -12.58 4.03
CA VAL A 455 28.07 -13.17 4.53
C VAL A 455 28.18 -14.64 4.06
N PRO A 456 29.38 -15.22 3.89
CA PRO A 456 29.52 -16.60 3.41
C PRO A 456 28.84 -17.63 4.34
N VAL A 457 28.21 -18.65 3.74
CA VAL A 457 27.66 -19.79 4.46
C VAL A 457 28.75 -20.79 4.82
N ASN A 458 28.65 -21.38 6.02
CA ASN A 458 29.53 -22.48 6.42
C ASN A 458 29.13 -23.80 5.75
N GLU A 459 30.08 -24.74 5.62
CA GLU A 459 29.87 -26.02 4.91
C GLU A 459 28.66 -26.83 5.45
N ASN A 460 28.42 -26.79 6.76
CA ASN A 460 27.33 -27.53 7.41
C ASN A 460 25.94 -26.95 7.06
N ALA A 461 25.85 -25.64 6.81
CA ALA A 461 24.61 -24.98 6.43
C ALA A 461 24.24 -25.22 4.95
N ILE A 462 25.21 -25.55 4.07
CA ILE A 462 24.97 -25.67 2.62
C ILE A 462 23.88 -26.70 2.30
N ALA A 463 23.90 -27.88 2.95
CA ALA A 463 22.87 -28.90 2.74
C ALA A 463 21.48 -28.39 3.16
N LEU A 464 21.38 -27.84 4.37
CA LEU A 464 20.12 -27.35 4.95
C LEU A 464 19.50 -26.20 4.14
N VAL A 465 20.32 -25.26 3.64
CA VAL A 465 19.86 -24.15 2.79
C VAL A 465 19.25 -24.66 1.49
N ASN A 466 19.93 -25.59 0.80
CA ASN A 466 19.42 -26.16 -0.44
C ASN A 466 18.17 -27.05 -0.21
N GLU A 467 18.14 -27.84 0.87
CA GLU A 467 16.98 -28.68 1.22
C GLU A 467 15.76 -27.88 1.68
N ALA A 468 15.94 -26.67 2.23
CA ALA A 468 14.85 -25.75 2.54
C ALA A 468 14.10 -25.24 1.29
N GLY A 469 14.72 -25.32 0.10
CA GLY A 469 14.10 -25.00 -1.19
C GLY A 469 13.73 -23.52 -1.42
N ARG A 470 14.08 -22.61 -0.50
CA ARG A 470 13.82 -21.16 -0.61
C ARG A 470 15.02 -20.35 -1.11
N ALA A 471 16.21 -20.93 -1.03
CA ALA A 471 17.45 -20.38 -1.54
C ALA A 471 18.32 -21.51 -2.11
N THR A 472 19.31 -21.13 -2.89
CA THR A 472 20.38 -22.01 -3.39
C THR A 472 21.72 -21.53 -2.84
N VAL A 473 22.78 -22.33 -2.97
CA VAL A 473 24.14 -21.89 -2.64
C VAL A 473 24.96 -21.68 -3.90
N LYS A 474 25.60 -20.51 -4.01
CA LYS A 474 26.41 -20.08 -5.17
C LYS A 474 27.80 -19.65 -4.74
N GLU A 475 28.81 -19.98 -5.55
CA GLU A 475 30.16 -19.44 -5.39
C GLU A 475 30.27 -18.04 -5.98
N ILE A 476 30.78 -17.09 -5.19
CA ILE A 476 31.00 -15.69 -5.56
C ILE A 476 32.34 -15.29 -4.94
N ASP A 477 33.30 -14.87 -5.77
CA ASP A 477 34.65 -14.48 -5.31
C ASP A 477 35.30 -15.55 -4.38
N GLY A 478 35.26 -16.82 -4.80
CA GLY A 478 35.83 -17.96 -4.09
C GLY A 478 35.15 -18.32 -2.76
N ARG A 479 33.99 -17.73 -2.45
CA ARG A 479 33.22 -17.93 -1.21
C ARG A 479 31.79 -18.37 -1.54
N MET A 480 31.22 -19.24 -0.71
CA MET A 480 29.86 -19.75 -0.90
C MET A 480 28.84 -18.88 -0.16
N TYR A 481 27.76 -18.47 -0.82
CA TYR A 481 26.69 -17.66 -0.23
C TYR A 481 25.32 -18.29 -0.49
N ALA A 482 24.37 -18.07 0.43
CA ALA A 482 22.96 -18.26 0.14
C ALA A 482 22.50 -17.22 -0.90
N VAL A 483 21.71 -17.66 -1.87
CA VAL A 483 21.19 -16.85 -2.99
C VAL A 483 19.72 -17.22 -3.23
N GLY A 484 18.82 -16.24 -3.12
CA GLY A 484 17.37 -16.41 -3.18
C GLY A 484 16.67 -15.06 -3.30
N SER A 485 15.64 -14.81 -2.48
CA SER A 485 15.03 -13.48 -2.36
C SER A 485 15.57 -12.65 -1.18
N SER A 486 16.16 -13.29 -0.16
CA SER A 486 16.55 -12.61 1.09
C SER A 486 17.62 -11.54 0.90
N GLU A 487 18.54 -11.68 -0.06
CA GLU A 487 19.55 -10.66 -0.34
C GLU A 487 18.97 -9.42 -1.04
N THR A 488 17.85 -9.59 -1.75
CA THR A 488 17.11 -8.51 -2.44
C THR A 488 16.17 -7.75 -1.51
N PHE A 489 16.09 -8.15 -0.25
CA PHE A 489 15.28 -7.44 0.74
C PHE A 489 15.97 -6.15 1.18
N GLY A 490 15.24 -5.05 1.33
CA GLY A 490 15.75 -3.75 1.78
C GLY A 490 15.18 -3.36 3.16
N ALA A 491 15.85 -2.49 3.93
CA ALA A 491 15.36 -2.07 5.26
C ALA A 491 14.21 -1.04 5.18
N SER A 492 13.17 -1.37 4.42
CA SER A 492 12.19 -0.41 3.91
C SER A 492 10.76 -0.68 4.38
N GLY A 493 9.98 0.40 4.52
CA GLY A 493 8.53 0.38 4.55
C GLY A 493 7.91 0.97 5.81
N LEU A 494 7.64 2.27 5.79
CA LEU A 494 6.73 2.92 6.75
C LEU A 494 5.63 3.71 6.05
N ALA A 495 4.43 3.64 6.62
CA ALA A 495 3.28 4.44 6.24
C ALA A 495 3.39 5.79 6.97
N ALA A 496 3.18 6.88 6.26
CA ALA A 496 3.12 8.20 6.85
C ALA A 496 1.88 8.95 6.37
N VAL A 497 1.25 9.71 7.27
CA VAL A 497 0.02 10.47 6.99
C VAL A 497 0.11 11.87 7.57
N TRP A 498 -0.56 12.84 6.95
CA TRP A 498 -0.90 14.09 7.61
C TRP A 498 -2.32 14.02 8.15
N ALA A 499 -2.46 13.91 9.47
CA ALA A 499 -3.75 13.88 10.15
C ALA A 499 -3.90 15.02 11.16
N GLU A 500 -5.15 15.37 11.44
CA GLU A 500 -5.52 16.40 12.41
C GLU A 500 -5.10 16.01 13.84
N GLU A 501 -5.15 14.72 14.17
CA GLU A 501 -4.81 14.14 15.48
C GLU A 501 -4.43 12.65 15.32
N ASN A 502 -3.80 12.05 16.35
CA ASN A 502 -3.49 10.61 16.35
C ASN A 502 -4.73 9.81 16.80
N THR A 503 -5.75 9.74 15.95
CA THR A 503 -6.97 8.94 16.18
C THR A 503 -7.30 8.10 14.96
N ARG A 504 -8.02 6.99 15.14
CA ARG A 504 -8.47 6.12 14.04
C ARG A 504 -9.21 6.92 12.99
N GLU A 505 -10.12 7.79 13.43
CA GLU A 505 -10.96 8.62 12.59
C GLU A 505 -10.11 9.59 11.76
N ALA A 506 -9.20 10.35 12.37
CA ALA A 506 -8.40 11.34 11.66
C ALA A 506 -7.37 10.70 10.72
N ILE A 507 -6.70 9.62 11.15
CA ILE A 507 -5.74 8.88 10.33
C ILE A 507 -6.43 8.14 9.17
N TYR A 508 -7.59 7.54 9.40
CA TYR A 508 -8.36 6.87 8.34
C TYR A 508 -8.92 7.87 7.32
N GLU A 509 -9.37 9.05 7.76
CA GLU A 509 -9.72 10.14 6.84
C GLU A 509 -8.49 10.66 6.06
N ALA A 510 -7.27 10.57 6.63
CA ALA A 510 -6.03 10.88 5.92
C ALA A 510 -5.72 9.84 4.83
N PHE A 511 -5.92 8.55 5.11
CA PHE A 511 -5.88 7.48 4.11
C PHE A 511 -6.91 7.73 2.98
N ARG A 512 -8.16 8.06 3.34
CA ARG A 512 -9.24 8.31 2.37
C ARG A 512 -8.99 9.52 1.46
N ARG A 513 -8.45 10.62 1.98
CA ARG A 513 -8.06 11.79 1.17
C ARG A 513 -6.69 11.65 0.48
N LYS A 514 -5.98 10.54 0.71
CA LYS A 514 -4.68 10.22 0.10
C LYS A 514 -3.58 11.24 0.43
N GLU A 515 -3.69 11.92 1.57
CA GLU A 515 -2.66 12.83 2.08
C GLU A 515 -1.61 12.04 2.87
N THR A 516 -1.04 11.07 2.15
CA THR A 516 -0.17 10.02 2.67
C THR A 516 1.11 9.97 1.87
N PHE A 517 2.15 9.40 2.47
CA PHE A 517 3.40 9.13 1.79
C PHE A 517 4.06 7.88 2.37
N ALA A 518 5.09 7.40 1.67
CA ALA A 518 5.89 6.26 2.06
C ALA A 518 7.29 6.73 2.48
N THR A 519 7.92 6.03 3.41
CA THR A 519 9.36 6.15 3.62
C THR A 519 10.05 4.78 3.65
N THR A 520 11.33 4.77 3.33
CA THR A 520 12.18 3.57 3.28
C THR A 520 12.87 3.31 4.61
N GLY A 521 12.19 3.60 5.73
CA GLY A 521 12.72 3.51 7.10
C GLY A 521 12.95 4.86 7.79
N PRO A 522 13.69 5.82 7.21
CA PRO A 522 13.86 7.16 7.78
C PRO A 522 12.53 7.90 7.91
N ARG A 523 12.25 8.49 9.08
CA ARG A 523 11.01 9.24 9.35
C ARG A 523 11.08 10.69 8.86
N MET A 524 11.52 10.85 7.61
CA MET A 524 11.48 12.11 6.88
C MET A 524 10.04 12.62 6.81
N LYS A 525 9.84 13.93 7.00
CA LYS A 525 8.53 14.56 6.86
C LYS A 525 8.49 15.34 5.56
N LEU A 526 7.48 15.10 4.72
CA LEU A 526 7.31 15.82 3.46
C LEU A 526 5.90 16.39 3.32
N ARG A 527 5.80 17.57 2.73
CA ARG A 527 4.55 18.20 2.29
C ARG A 527 4.66 18.56 0.82
N PHE A 528 3.56 18.39 0.11
CA PHE A 528 3.42 18.78 -1.28
C PHE A 528 2.02 19.33 -1.52
N PHE A 529 1.96 20.52 -2.10
CA PHE A 529 0.72 21.22 -2.46
C PHE A 529 0.80 21.70 -3.90
N GLY A 530 -0.33 21.77 -4.61
CA GLY A 530 -0.46 22.41 -5.91
C GLY A 530 -1.52 23.51 -5.89
N GLY A 531 -1.31 24.62 -6.61
CA GLY A 531 -2.29 25.71 -6.68
C GLY A 531 -1.81 26.90 -7.51
N TYR A 532 -2.72 27.85 -7.77
CA TYR A 532 -2.42 29.06 -8.57
C TYR A 532 -2.05 30.29 -7.73
N GLY A 533 -2.18 30.18 -6.40
CA GLY A 533 -1.86 31.23 -5.43
C GLY A 533 -0.84 30.78 -4.39
N LEU A 534 0.05 29.85 -4.75
CA LEU A 534 1.19 29.45 -3.91
C LEU A 534 2.43 30.25 -4.35
N ASP A 535 3.12 30.86 -3.38
CA ASP A 535 4.28 31.74 -3.59
C ASP A 535 5.29 31.65 -2.44
N ASP A 536 6.52 32.13 -2.68
CA ASP A 536 7.64 31.99 -1.75
C ASP A 536 7.44 32.64 -0.37
N THR A 537 6.47 33.57 -0.19
CA THR A 537 6.17 34.11 1.15
C THR A 537 5.66 33.03 2.10
N MET A 538 4.99 32.00 1.56
CA MET A 538 4.49 30.86 2.33
C MET A 538 5.61 29.98 2.91
N LEU A 539 6.86 30.12 2.44
CA LEU A 539 8.02 29.41 2.97
C LEU A 539 8.66 30.10 4.19
N GLN A 540 8.33 31.38 4.41
CA GLN A 540 8.94 32.23 5.44
C GLN A 540 7.95 32.65 6.53
N ASP A 541 6.68 32.83 6.17
CA ASP A 541 5.67 33.30 7.11
C ASP A 541 5.18 32.16 8.03
N PRO A 542 5.00 32.41 9.35
CA PRO A 542 4.50 31.41 10.29
C PRO A 542 3.13 30.82 9.96
N ASP A 543 2.34 31.43 9.07
CA ASP A 543 1.02 30.98 8.63
C ASP A 543 1.02 30.23 7.28
N GLY A 544 2.18 30.12 6.62
CA GLY A 544 2.29 29.70 5.22
C GLY A 544 1.65 28.35 4.91
N ILE A 545 1.76 27.35 5.80
CA ILE A 545 1.07 26.06 5.67
C ILE A 545 -0.46 26.22 5.71
N SER A 546 -0.99 27.06 6.60
CA SER A 546 -2.43 27.31 6.66
C SER A 546 -2.92 28.08 5.42
N ARG A 547 -2.08 28.96 4.84
CA ARG A 547 -2.35 29.55 3.53
C ARG A 547 -2.27 28.54 2.38
N ALA A 548 -1.36 27.57 2.42
CA ALA A 548 -1.26 26.51 1.41
C ALA A 548 -2.49 25.59 1.42
N TYR A 549 -3.00 25.22 2.61
CA TYR A 549 -4.27 24.50 2.74
C TYR A 549 -5.50 25.31 2.30
N ALA A 550 -5.48 26.64 2.45
CA ALA A 550 -6.61 27.50 2.08
C ALA A 550 -6.64 27.86 0.58
N ASN A 551 -5.47 27.97 -0.08
CA ASN A 551 -5.33 28.50 -1.43
C ASN A 551 -4.82 27.48 -2.47
N GLY A 552 -4.55 26.24 -2.05
CA GLY A 552 -4.11 25.14 -2.90
C GLY A 552 -4.76 23.82 -2.49
N VAL A 553 -4.31 22.74 -3.12
CA VAL A 553 -4.72 21.37 -2.79
C VAL A 553 -3.51 20.58 -2.31
N SER A 554 -3.67 19.76 -1.27
CA SER A 554 -2.61 18.88 -0.77
C SER A 554 -2.43 17.66 -1.68
N MET A 555 -1.27 17.00 -1.58
CA MET A 555 -1.05 15.68 -2.20
C MET A 555 -2.22 14.71 -1.93
N GLY A 556 -2.50 13.86 -2.94
CA GLY A 556 -3.70 13.02 -2.99
C GLY A 556 -4.92 13.67 -3.66
N SER A 557 -4.93 14.99 -3.81
CA SER A 557 -6.04 15.75 -4.38
C SER A 557 -5.92 16.02 -5.89
N ASP A 558 -7.03 16.45 -6.49
CA ASP A 558 -7.08 16.96 -7.86
C ASP A 558 -6.92 18.48 -7.92
N LEU A 559 -6.12 18.96 -8.87
CA LEU A 559 -6.03 20.38 -9.22
C LEU A 559 -6.77 20.64 -10.54
N VAL A 560 -7.87 21.39 -10.47
CA VAL A 560 -8.64 21.82 -11.65
C VAL A 560 -7.86 22.85 -12.45
N SER A 561 -7.92 22.80 -13.79
CA SER A 561 -7.23 23.77 -14.66
C SER A 561 -7.79 25.19 -14.52
N ASN A 562 -6.90 26.19 -14.56
CA ASN A 562 -7.25 27.61 -14.51
C ASN A 562 -6.85 28.30 -15.83
N GLY A 563 -7.47 27.86 -16.93
CA GLY A 563 -7.08 28.23 -18.28
C GLY A 563 -5.64 27.79 -18.58
N ASP A 564 -4.87 28.66 -19.23
CA ASP A 564 -3.48 28.41 -19.60
C ASP A 564 -2.46 28.67 -18.47
N THR A 565 -2.93 28.97 -17.25
CA THR A 565 -2.06 29.29 -16.11
C THR A 565 -1.32 28.04 -15.63
N ALA A 566 0.02 28.10 -15.59
CA ALA A 566 0.82 27.05 -14.96
C ALA A 566 0.58 27.03 -13.44
N PRO A 567 0.35 25.86 -12.82
CA PRO A 567 0.25 25.75 -11.38
C PRO A 567 1.62 25.88 -10.70
N SER A 568 1.62 26.48 -9.52
CA SER A 568 2.74 26.46 -8.58
C SER A 568 2.61 25.27 -7.64
N PHE A 569 3.74 24.69 -7.25
CA PHE A 569 3.82 23.58 -6.32
C PHE A 569 4.70 23.95 -5.13
N LEU A 570 4.14 23.92 -3.92
CA LEU A 570 4.90 24.10 -2.69
C LEU A 570 5.37 22.74 -2.21
N ALA A 571 6.69 22.54 -2.16
CA ALA A 571 7.33 21.35 -1.62
C ALA A 571 8.16 21.72 -0.39
N TRP A 572 8.04 20.93 0.68
CA TRP A 572 8.81 21.10 1.91
C TRP A 572 9.13 19.73 2.51
N ALA A 573 10.41 19.42 2.64
CA ALA A 573 10.94 18.21 3.25
C ALA A 573 11.82 18.53 4.47
N ILE A 574 11.73 17.71 5.52
CA ILE A 574 12.53 17.78 6.74
C ILE A 574 13.11 16.39 6.99
N ARG A 575 14.42 16.30 7.27
CA ARG A 575 15.11 15.02 7.50
C ARG A 575 14.60 14.28 8.74
N ASP A 576 14.82 12.96 8.78
CA ASP A 576 14.87 12.26 10.06
C ASP A 576 16.14 12.67 10.81
N THR A 577 16.00 13.08 12.06
CA THR A 577 17.13 13.38 12.95
C THR A 577 18.09 12.21 13.17
N GLN A 578 17.62 10.96 13.00
CA GLN A 578 18.37 9.71 13.16
C GLN A 578 18.82 9.06 11.83
N SER A 579 18.66 9.74 10.69
CA SER A 579 19.19 9.27 9.40
C SER A 579 20.17 10.28 8.81
N ALA A 580 20.49 10.16 7.52
CA ALA A 580 21.36 11.10 6.83
C ALA A 580 20.69 12.49 6.68
N ALA A 581 21.44 13.45 6.13
CA ALA A 581 20.91 14.77 5.76
C ALA A 581 20.27 14.71 4.36
N LEU A 582 19.27 15.56 4.09
CA LEU A 582 18.62 15.62 2.78
C LEU A 582 19.63 16.03 1.70
N GLN A 583 19.64 15.33 0.56
CA GLN A 583 20.43 15.71 -0.60
C GLN A 583 19.60 16.57 -1.56
N ARG A 584 18.41 16.11 -1.93
CA ARG A 584 17.57 16.78 -2.94
C ARG A 584 16.09 16.46 -2.78
N VAL A 585 15.26 17.36 -3.31
CA VAL A 585 13.82 17.16 -3.50
C VAL A 585 13.55 17.09 -5.01
N GLN A 586 12.77 16.10 -5.42
CA GLN A 586 12.38 15.86 -6.80
C GLN A 586 10.86 15.91 -6.96
N VAL A 587 10.39 16.46 -8.07
CA VAL A 587 9.02 16.27 -8.56
C VAL A 587 9.07 15.32 -9.76
N VAL A 588 8.37 14.20 -9.66
CA VAL A 588 8.16 13.29 -10.79
C VAL A 588 6.84 13.66 -11.45
N LYS A 589 6.91 14.05 -12.72
CA LYS A 589 5.78 14.37 -13.59
C LYS A 589 5.52 13.22 -14.54
N GLY A 590 4.26 12.81 -14.69
CA GLY A 590 3.83 11.91 -15.75
C GLY A 590 2.59 12.42 -16.46
N TRP A 591 2.51 12.24 -17.76
CA TRP A 591 1.39 12.70 -18.60
C TRP A 591 1.19 11.77 -19.79
N THR A 592 0.06 11.92 -20.48
CA THR A 592 -0.22 11.19 -21.71
C THR A 592 -0.54 12.12 -22.88
N VAL A 593 -0.26 11.65 -24.09
CA VAL A 593 -0.65 12.30 -25.33
C VAL A 593 -1.28 11.24 -26.24
N ASN A 594 -2.60 11.27 -26.42
CA ASN A 594 -3.37 10.24 -27.13
C ASN A 594 -3.14 8.82 -26.56
N GLY A 595 -2.92 8.70 -25.25
CA GLY A 595 -2.57 7.44 -24.59
C GLY A 595 -1.11 6.97 -24.75
N GLU A 596 -0.23 7.72 -25.44
CA GLU A 596 1.22 7.49 -25.32
C GLU A 596 1.74 8.03 -23.99
N HIS A 597 2.57 7.25 -23.30
CA HIS A 597 3.10 7.57 -21.97
C HIS A 597 4.32 8.49 -22.06
N HIS A 598 4.36 9.50 -21.19
CA HIS A 598 5.52 10.37 -21.00
C HIS A 598 5.77 10.62 -19.52
N GLU A 599 7.03 10.69 -19.13
CA GLU A 599 7.44 11.03 -17.77
C GLU A 599 8.72 11.88 -17.78
N LYS A 600 8.91 12.65 -16.70
CA LYS A 600 10.13 13.41 -16.45
C LYS A 600 10.31 13.66 -14.96
N VAL A 601 11.53 13.43 -14.48
CA VAL A 601 11.96 13.78 -13.12
C VAL A 601 12.61 15.16 -13.17
N PHE A 602 12.19 16.05 -12.28
CA PHE A 602 12.80 17.35 -12.05
C PHE A 602 13.35 17.41 -10.64
N ASP A 603 14.63 17.71 -10.47
CA ASP A 603 15.13 18.19 -9.19
C ASP A 603 14.59 19.61 -8.98
N VAL A 604 14.04 19.91 -7.79
CA VAL A 604 13.38 21.20 -7.49
C VAL A 604 13.97 21.94 -6.31
N ALA A 605 14.72 21.24 -5.43
CA ALA A 605 15.53 21.85 -4.38
C ALA A 605 16.79 21.01 -4.14
N CYS A 606 17.93 21.68 -3.96
CA CYS A 606 19.24 21.05 -3.73
C CYS A 606 19.78 21.44 -2.35
N SER A 607 20.51 20.53 -1.71
CA SER A 607 21.32 20.86 -0.53
C SER A 607 22.55 21.71 -0.89
N ASP A 608 23.28 22.16 0.13
CA ASP A 608 24.63 22.71 0.03
C ASP A 608 24.78 23.96 -0.87
N GLY A 609 23.67 24.69 -1.07
CA GLY A 609 23.61 25.85 -1.96
C GLY A 609 23.62 25.52 -3.46
N GLY A 610 23.56 24.22 -3.81
CA GLY A 610 23.45 23.75 -5.18
C GLY A 610 22.26 24.40 -5.90
N GLN A 611 22.42 24.62 -7.21
CA GLN A 611 21.37 25.15 -8.06
C GLN A 611 20.99 24.09 -9.09
N VAL A 612 19.69 23.95 -9.35
CA VAL A 612 19.19 23.05 -10.39
C VAL A 612 19.69 23.55 -11.74
N ASP A 613 20.39 22.70 -12.49
CA ASP A 613 20.79 23.03 -13.85
C ASP A 613 19.55 23.11 -14.76
N PRO A 614 19.31 24.21 -15.50
CA PRO A 614 18.06 24.43 -16.22
C PRO A 614 17.92 23.62 -17.52
N GLN A 615 18.94 22.87 -17.94
CA GLN A 615 18.89 22.02 -19.15
C GLN A 615 18.65 20.55 -18.81
N SER A 616 19.31 20.06 -17.76
CA SER A 616 19.20 18.69 -17.27
C SER A 616 18.13 18.51 -16.19
N HIS A 617 17.75 19.59 -15.51
CA HIS A 617 16.88 19.58 -14.33
C HIS A 617 17.42 18.68 -13.20
N ARG A 618 18.74 18.75 -12.99
CA ARG A 618 19.45 18.03 -11.92
C ARG A 618 20.18 19.01 -11.01
N CYS A 619 20.16 18.70 -9.72
CA CYS A 619 21.10 19.23 -8.74
C CYS A 619 22.50 18.67 -9.02
N PRO A 620 23.57 19.45 -8.79
CA PRO A 620 24.93 18.92 -8.80
C PRO A 620 25.08 17.80 -7.75
N ASP A 621 26.12 16.98 -7.91
CA ASP A 621 26.62 16.15 -6.83
C ASP A 621 27.08 17.04 -5.67
N ASN A 622 26.58 16.79 -4.45
CA ASN A 622 26.99 17.51 -3.25
C ASN A 622 28.25 16.93 -2.59
N GLY A 623 28.80 15.84 -3.13
CA GLY A 623 30.03 15.21 -2.65
C GLY A 623 29.85 14.39 -1.38
N ALA A 624 28.61 14.06 -0.99
CA ALA A 624 28.31 13.17 0.12
C ALA A 624 28.85 11.76 -0.15
N LYS A 625 29.44 11.14 0.88
CA LYS A 625 30.11 9.84 0.78
C LYS A 625 29.78 8.95 1.98
N VAL A 626 29.97 7.65 1.75
CA VAL A 626 29.96 6.60 2.76
C VAL A 626 31.35 5.95 2.76
N ASP A 627 31.95 5.76 3.93
CA ASP A 627 33.11 4.88 4.07
C ASP A 627 32.63 3.44 4.27
N ILE A 628 32.77 2.59 3.26
CA ILE A 628 32.30 1.20 3.30
C ILE A 628 33.07 0.29 4.30
N SER A 629 34.10 0.81 4.99
CA SER A 629 34.86 0.07 5.99
C SER A 629 34.32 0.20 7.42
N ASP A 630 33.61 1.29 7.73
CA ASP A 630 32.97 1.53 9.03
C ASP A 630 31.53 2.09 8.96
N CYS A 631 31.03 2.32 7.74
CA CYS A 631 29.74 2.92 7.41
C CYS A 631 29.51 4.33 7.96
N SER A 632 30.58 5.08 8.25
CA SER A 632 30.50 6.51 8.49
C SER A 632 30.09 7.28 7.22
N ILE A 633 29.29 8.32 7.40
CA ILE A 633 28.79 9.18 6.32
C ILE A 633 29.34 10.61 6.46
N SER A 634 29.39 11.37 5.36
CA SER A 634 29.76 12.79 5.40
C SER A 634 28.90 13.57 6.40
N ALA A 635 29.55 14.32 7.30
CA ALA A 635 28.90 15.05 8.39
C ALA A 635 28.69 16.56 8.11
N ASP A 636 29.25 17.07 7.02
CA ASP A 636 29.37 18.49 6.68
C ASP A 636 28.63 18.92 5.41
N VAL A 637 27.93 17.98 4.76
CA VAL A 637 27.09 18.21 3.56
C VAL A 637 25.69 17.62 3.72
N GLY A 638 24.74 18.16 2.96
CA GLY A 638 23.32 17.87 3.04
C GLY A 638 22.55 18.87 3.91
N ALA A 639 21.22 18.85 3.81
CA ALA A 639 20.34 19.79 4.48
C ALA A 639 19.49 19.14 5.59
N VAL A 640 19.15 19.91 6.62
CA VAL A 640 18.14 19.51 7.62
C VAL A 640 16.73 19.67 7.05
N GLU A 641 16.55 20.65 6.17
CA GLU A 641 15.29 21.08 5.61
C GLU A 641 15.52 21.56 4.17
N LEU A 642 14.64 21.18 3.26
CA LEU A 642 14.61 21.67 1.88
C LEU A 642 13.18 22.11 1.56
N GLN A 643 13.03 23.34 1.08
CA GLN A 643 11.74 23.91 0.73
C GLN A 643 11.83 24.79 -0.52
N THR A 644 10.77 24.79 -1.33
CA THR A 644 10.70 25.53 -2.60
C THR A 644 9.24 25.73 -3.03
N VAL A 645 8.97 26.81 -3.77
CA VAL A 645 7.80 26.91 -4.64
C VAL A 645 8.28 26.76 -6.08
N TRP A 646 7.83 25.71 -6.76
CA TRP A 646 8.27 25.33 -8.10
C TRP A 646 7.12 25.42 -9.10
N GLN A 647 7.41 25.83 -10.33
CA GLN A 647 6.48 25.76 -11.46
C GLN A 647 7.06 24.84 -12.52
N ASP A 648 6.20 24.02 -13.13
CA ASP A 648 6.58 23.12 -14.21
C ASP A 648 6.99 23.93 -15.46
N PRO A 649 8.28 23.90 -15.86
CA PRO A 649 8.77 24.68 -17.00
C PRO A 649 8.27 24.12 -18.34
N GLU A 650 7.71 22.91 -18.34
CA GLU A 650 7.14 22.22 -19.50
C GLU A 650 5.63 21.99 -19.32
N PHE A 651 4.97 22.88 -18.58
CA PHE A 651 3.53 22.85 -18.40
C PHE A 651 2.80 23.00 -19.73
N ASN A 652 1.81 22.14 -19.95
CA ASN A 652 0.91 22.21 -21.10
C ASN A 652 -0.54 22.07 -20.60
N PRO A 653 -1.38 23.12 -20.71
CA PRO A 653 -2.76 23.08 -20.21
C PRO A 653 -3.69 22.12 -20.98
N ASN A 654 -3.22 21.59 -22.12
CA ASN A 654 -4.01 20.70 -22.99
C ASN A 654 -3.86 19.21 -22.68
N VAL A 655 -3.01 18.83 -21.71
CA VAL A 655 -2.80 17.42 -21.31
C VAL A 655 -3.11 17.23 -19.83
N ARG A 656 -3.58 16.04 -19.46
CA ARG A 656 -3.64 15.64 -18.05
C ARG A 656 -2.25 15.20 -17.60
N ALA A 657 -1.88 15.55 -16.39
CA ALA A 657 -0.62 15.15 -15.78
C ALA A 657 -0.80 14.86 -14.29
N PHE A 658 -0.05 13.90 -13.76
CA PHE A 658 0.16 13.75 -12.33
C PHE A 658 1.52 14.31 -11.93
N TYR A 659 1.63 14.69 -10.66
CA TYR A 659 2.87 15.11 -10.01
C TYR A 659 2.92 14.45 -8.64
N TYR A 660 4.05 13.85 -8.29
CA TYR A 660 4.33 13.44 -6.91
C TYR A 660 5.75 13.81 -6.50
N LEU A 661 5.95 13.91 -5.19
CA LEU A 661 7.23 14.29 -4.61
C LEU A 661 8.06 13.04 -4.29
N ARG A 662 9.35 13.06 -4.66
CA ARG A 662 10.36 12.10 -4.18
C ARG A 662 11.46 12.88 -3.46
N VAL A 663 11.85 12.43 -2.28
CA VAL A 663 12.87 13.10 -1.46
C VAL A 663 14.01 12.12 -1.25
N LEU A 664 15.25 12.56 -1.47
CA LEU A 664 16.45 11.73 -1.30
C LEU A 664 17.31 12.32 -0.18
N GLU A 665 17.73 11.48 0.75
CA GLU A 665 18.82 11.79 1.67
C GLU A 665 20.19 11.43 1.06
N ASN A 666 21.26 11.92 1.68
CA ASN A 666 22.62 11.52 1.35
C ASN A 666 22.80 10.00 1.53
N PRO A 667 23.69 9.36 0.76
CA PRO A 667 23.85 7.90 0.80
C PRO A 667 24.26 7.41 2.19
N THR A 668 23.79 6.21 2.54
CA THR A 668 24.15 5.44 3.73
C THR A 668 24.55 4.03 3.30
N CYS A 669 25.25 3.27 4.16
CA CYS A 669 25.46 1.85 3.91
C CYS A 669 24.15 1.08 3.94
N ARG A 670 24.00 0.15 2.99
CA ARG A 670 23.01 -0.93 3.05
C ARG A 670 23.35 -1.92 4.15
N TRP A 671 22.35 -2.60 4.69
CA TRP A 671 22.47 -3.62 5.73
C TRP A 671 23.45 -4.75 5.39
N SER A 672 23.60 -5.08 4.11
CA SER A 672 24.56 -6.09 3.65
C SER A 672 26.01 -5.68 3.95
N THR A 673 26.32 -4.40 3.92
CA THR A 673 27.62 -3.84 4.29
C THR A 673 27.81 -3.86 5.81
N TRP A 674 26.78 -3.49 6.58
CA TRP A 674 26.79 -3.60 8.05
C TRP A 674 26.98 -5.04 8.55
N ASP A 675 26.31 -6.02 7.92
CA ASP A 675 26.49 -7.45 8.21
C ASP A 675 27.94 -7.91 7.92
N ALA A 676 28.51 -7.48 6.80
CA ALA A 676 29.89 -7.81 6.44
C ALA A 676 30.91 -7.26 7.45
N ILE A 677 30.75 -5.99 7.88
CA ILE A 677 31.56 -5.35 8.93
C ILE A 677 31.44 -6.11 10.26
N ARG A 678 30.22 -6.42 10.71
CA ARG A 678 29.96 -7.20 11.94
C ARG A 678 30.63 -8.58 11.91
N ALA A 679 30.63 -9.24 10.74
CA ALA A 679 31.24 -10.55 10.55
C ALA A 679 32.77 -10.51 10.37
N GLY A 680 33.38 -9.32 10.22
CA GLY A 680 34.81 -9.18 9.90
C GLY A 680 35.16 -9.68 8.50
N THR A 681 34.23 -9.55 7.54
CA THR A 681 34.39 -10.01 6.15
C THR A 681 34.30 -8.83 5.17
N ALA A 682 34.92 -8.96 4.00
CA ALA A 682 34.71 -7.98 2.92
C ALA A 682 33.26 -8.08 2.38
N PRO A 683 32.60 -6.93 2.09
CA PRO A 683 31.26 -6.90 1.49
C PRO A 683 31.14 -7.80 0.26
N ARG A 684 29.94 -8.39 0.08
CA ARG A 684 29.64 -9.28 -1.04
C ARG A 684 29.58 -8.47 -2.35
N PRO A 685 30.41 -8.76 -3.36
CA PRO A 685 30.68 -7.84 -4.47
C PRO A 685 29.58 -7.74 -5.56
N ASP A 686 28.57 -8.59 -5.51
CA ASP A 686 27.39 -8.56 -6.40
C ASP A 686 26.12 -8.00 -5.72
N LEU A 687 26.24 -7.42 -4.52
CA LEU A 687 25.17 -6.68 -3.86
C LEU A 687 25.43 -5.16 -3.92
N ALA A 688 24.36 -4.37 -3.81
CA ALA A 688 24.46 -2.95 -3.46
C ALA A 688 25.11 -2.78 -2.07
N MET A 689 25.88 -1.70 -1.89
CA MET A 689 26.72 -1.44 -0.71
C MET A 689 26.21 -0.26 0.10
#